data_AF-A0A9W4W3D1-F1
#
_entry.id   AF-A0A9W4W3D1-F1
#
_cell.length_a   1.000
_cell.length_b   1.000
_cell.length_c   1.000
_cell.angle_alpha   90.00
_cell.angle_beta   90.00
_cell.angle_gamma   90.00
#
_symmetry.space_group_name_H-M   'P 1'
#
loop_
_entity.id
_entity.type
_entity.pdbx_description
1 polymer ?
#
loop_
_entity_poly.entity_id
_entity_poly.type
_entity_poly.pdbx_seq_one_letter_code
_entity_poly.pdbx_strand_id
1 'polypeptide(L)'
;MGNKLHLTKIKKGLARYAALMFAAGLSLSVSAVEYAANFKGTDINEFINIVGKNLNKTIIIDPNVRGNINVRSYELMDESLYYQFFLNVLEVYGYSVTEMDSGVLKVVRSSDGKKGNVPLVEDEEAGNGDVMITRVVRVRNVSVQELGPLIRQFSDQKDGGHVTNLNSANVMMLTGHAASVNRLVDIIKSVDQAGDKRVDIVKLNHATADDVVSVVESIYKDSGKGAIPDFLIPKVVADSRTNSVIVSGESQARSRATELIKRLDNELENQGNTKVFYLNYAKAEDLVKVLQGVSKTLQEDAQGGNTKSRSRSNKNETSIEAHSDSNSLVITAQPDTMRSLTQVIEKLDIRRAQVLVEAIVVEVFEGDGINFGLQWISEKGGMLQFNNGNTVPVGSLAVAAQQARDKDVKKNVIGSDTGNATEYTETIEGDLGPLGQLLGGVNGLAMGIVKNDWGAIVQAISTDTKSNILATPSVTTMDNEEASMIVGQEVPIITGSTSGDNNSNPFQTVDRQEVGIKLKVTPQINDGSAVQLTIEQEVSSVSGATAVDISVNKRAINTTVIADDGGMVILGGLIDENVQESVSKVPLLGDIPVLGHLFKSTSTTKRKTNLLVFIRATIIRDSRSMNDLSHSKYNFIRTEQELQQEDGIDLMPFEETPVLPEWNDALVLPPTYEEFLKKQNNKELNNDD
;
A
#
# COMPACT_ATOMS: atom_id res chain seq x y z
N MET A 1 18.77 54.49 -70.86
CA MET A 1 19.36 54.92 -69.58
C MET A 1 19.97 53.68 -68.93
N GLY A 2 21.24 53.54 -68.59
CA GLY A 2 22.36 54.45 -68.65
C GLY A 2 23.51 53.82 -67.86
N ASN A 3 24.52 53.35 -68.60
CA ASN A 3 25.96 53.46 -68.30
C ASN A 3 26.55 52.74 -67.07
N LYS A 4 27.47 51.78 -67.29
CA LYS A 4 28.95 51.96 -67.46
C LYS A 4 29.61 52.28 -66.11
N LEU A 5 30.74 51.74 -65.65
CA LEU A 5 31.92 51.05 -66.19
C LEU A 5 32.56 50.34 -64.96
N HIS A 6 33.28 49.23 -65.03
CA HIS A 6 34.72 49.26 -65.31
C HIS A 6 35.28 47.85 -65.57
N LEU A 7 35.92 47.70 -66.74
CA LEU A 7 37.00 46.73 -66.96
C LEU A 7 38.29 47.26 -66.29
N THR A 8 39.18 46.38 -65.83
CA THR A 8 40.60 46.31 -66.24
C THR A 8 41.38 45.28 -65.42
N LYS A 9 42.26 44.50 -66.10
CA LYS A 9 43.06 43.33 -65.65
C LYS A 9 42.23 42.04 -65.56
N ILE A 10 42.11 41.24 -66.63
CA ILE A 10 43.01 40.10 -66.94
C ILE A 10 43.15 39.91 -68.48
N LYS A 11 43.18 41.00 -69.26
CA LYS A 11 43.47 40.99 -70.72
C LYS A 11 44.97 40.81 -71.09
N LYS A 12 45.71 39.93 -70.41
CA LYS A 12 47.13 39.64 -70.76
C LYS A 12 47.51 38.16 -70.87
N GLY A 13 46.61 37.22 -70.59
CA GLY A 13 46.86 35.77 -70.75
C GLY A 13 46.34 35.17 -72.06
N LEU A 14 45.15 35.59 -72.50
CA LEU A 14 44.45 34.98 -73.63
C LEU A 14 45.04 35.32 -75.02
N ALA A 15 45.75 36.44 -75.15
CA ALA A 15 46.41 36.83 -76.40
C ALA A 15 47.75 36.10 -76.64
N ARG A 16 48.35 35.48 -75.60
CA ARG A 16 49.58 34.68 -75.72
C ARG A 16 49.29 33.21 -76.10
N TYR A 17 48.09 32.70 -75.80
CA TYR A 17 47.68 31.37 -76.23
C TYR A 17 47.11 31.35 -77.66
N ALA A 18 46.46 32.42 -78.11
CA ALA A 18 45.99 32.53 -79.50
C ALA A 18 47.14 32.66 -80.53
N ALA A 19 48.27 33.28 -80.14
CA ALA A 19 49.45 33.41 -81.00
C ALA A 19 50.33 32.14 -81.03
N LEU A 20 50.22 31.26 -80.02
CA LEU A 20 50.89 29.96 -80.00
C LEU A 20 50.14 28.91 -80.84
N MET A 21 48.83 29.10 -81.04
CA MET A 21 48.00 28.29 -81.94
C MET A 21 48.12 28.67 -83.42
N PHE A 22 48.71 29.83 -83.75
CA PHE A 22 48.89 30.29 -85.13
C PHE A 22 50.35 30.16 -85.64
N ALA A 23 51.28 29.74 -84.77
CA ALA A 23 52.71 29.59 -85.07
C ALA A 23 53.19 28.12 -85.19
N ALA A 24 52.29 27.14 -85.09
CA ALA A 24 52.56 25.74 -85.43
C ALA A 24 52.14 25.40 -86.88
N GLY A 25 51.79 26.40 -87.69
CA GLY A 25 51.51 26.26 -89.11
C GLY A 25 52.72 26.63 -89.95
N LEU A 26 53.76 25.79 -89.99
CA LEU A 26 54.78 25.66 -91.04
C LEU A 26 55.94 24.77 -90.58
N SER A 27 55.76 23.45 -90.63
CA SER A 27 56.86 22.51 -90.86
C SER A 27 56.35 21.07 -90.94
N LEU A 28 56.64 20.43 -92.08
CA LEU A 28 56.57 18.99 -92.40
C LEU A 28 55.17 18.43 -92.65
N SER A 29 54.73 18.56 -93.90
CA SER A 29 53.93 17.53 -94.56
C SER A 29 54.73 16.21 -94.53
N VAL A 30 54.51 15.39 -93.50
CA VAL A 30 54.77 13.96 -93.61
C VAL A 30 53.59 13.44 -94.41
N SER A 31 53.82 13.03 -95.65
CA SER A 31 52.83 12.24 -96.38
C SER A 31 52.63 10.96 -95.57
N ALA A 32 51.53 10.89 -94.81
CA ALA A 32 51.08 9.63 -94.24
C ALA A 32 50.84 8.68 -95.40
N VAL A 33 51.50 7.52 -95.36
CA VAL A 33 51.28 6.48 -96.36
C VAL A 33 49.89 5.95 -96.10
N GLU A 34 48.93 6.34 -96.93
CA GLU A 34 47.57 5.87 -96.84
C GLU A 34 47.46 4.48 -97.48
N TYR A 35 46.97 3.50 -96.72
CA TYR A 35 46.85 2.11 -97.18
C TYR A 35 45.41 1.81 -97.61
N ALA A 36 45.25 1.18 -98.78
CA ALA A 36 43.98 0.63 -99.23
C ALA A 36 44.04 -0.92 -99.20
N ALA A 37 43.17 -1.54 -98.39
CA ALA A 37 43.06 -2.99 -98.28
C ALA A 37 41.97 -3.54 -99.21
N ASN A 38 42.37 -4.21 -100.30
CA ASN A 38 41.45 -4.94 -101.17
C ASN A 38 42.01 -6.34 -101.45
N PHE A 39 41.45 -7.35 -100.79
CA PHE A 39 41.91 -8.73 -100.84
C PHE A 39 40.75 -9.63 -101.23
N LYS A 40 40.86 -10.32 -102.38
CA LYS A 40 39.81 -11.18 -102.91
C LYS A 40 40.30 -12.61 -103.00
N GLY A 41 39.98 -13.41 -101.98
CA GLY A 41 40.32 -14.83 -101.93
C GLY A 41 41.80 -15.12 -101.68
N THR A 42 42.53 -14.15 -101.12
CA THR A 42 43.95 -14.24 -100.77
C THR A 42 44.16 -15.23 -99.62
N ASP A 43 45.23 -16.03 -99.65
CA ASP A 43 45.61 -16.91 -98.55
C ASP A 43 45.95 -16.08 -97.31
N ILE A 44 45.50 -16.50 -96.12
CA ILE A 44 45.75 -15.79 -94.86
C ILE A 44 47.25 -15.57 -94.60
N ASN A 45 48.11 -16.49 -95.02
CA ASN A 45 49.56 -16.35 -94.86
C ASN A 45 50.10 -15.24 -95.76
N GLU A 46 49.58 -15.17 -96.99
CA GLU A 46 49.93 -14.12 -97.94
C GLU A 46 49.41 -12.76 -97.48
N PHE A 47 48.18 -12.70 -96.95
CA PHE A 47 47.62 -11.50 -96.33
C PHE A 47 48.46 -11.00 -95.14
N ILE A 48 48.84 -11.89 -94.20
CA ILE A 48 49.67 -11.54 -93.05
C ILE A 48 51.05 -11.05 -93.52
N ASN A 49 51.66 -11.68 -94.53
CA ASN A 49 52.95 -11.26 -95.05
C ASN A 49 52.89 -9.89 -95.75
N ILE A 50 51.82 -9.60 -96.51
CA ILE A 50 51.61 -8.30 -97.16
C ILE A 50 51.39 -7.21 -96.11
N VAL A 51 50.56 -7.49 -95.11
CA VAL A 51 50.26 -6.55 -94.03
C VAL A 51 51.50 -6.33 -93.15
N GLY A 52 52.25 -7.38 -92.80
CA GLY A 52 53.50 -7.28 -92.04
C GLY A 52 54.59 -6.50 -92.78
N LYS A 53 54.67 -6.64 -94.10
CA LYS A 53 55.56 -5.83 -94.94
C LYS A 53 55.15 -4.35 -94.98
N ASN A 54 53.85 -4.06 -95.04
CA ASN A 54 53.35 -2.68 -95.05
C ASN A 54 53.47 -1.99 -93.69
N LEU A 55 53.30 -2.73 -92.59
CA LEU A 55 53.44 -2.26 -91.21
C LEU A 55 54.89 -2.31 -90.69
N ASN A 56 55.83 -2.76 -91.53
CA ASN A 56 57.25 -2.96 -91.19
C ASN A 56 57.47 -3.70 -89.86
N LYS A 57 56.59 -4.68 -89.55
CA LYS A 57 56.63 -5.48 -88.32
C LYS A 57 56.93 -6.94 -88.66
N THR A 58 57.80 -7.55 -87.86
CA THR A 58 58.08 -8.98 -87.95
C THR A 58 56.89 -9.75 -87.38
N ILE A 59 56.31 -10.65 -88.18
CA ILE A 59 55.17 -11.48 -87.77
C ILE A 59 55.58 -12.95 -87.78
N ILE A 60 55.37 -13.65 -86.66
CA ILE A 60 55.53 -15.10 -86.54
C ILE A 60 54.14 -15.74 -86.66
N ILE A 61 53.98 -16.59 -87.67
CA ILE A 61 52.72 -17.28 -87.96
C ILE A 61 52.80 -18.70 -87.40
N ASP A 62 51.78 -19.11 -86.64
CA ASP A 62 51.65 -20.50 -86.18
C ASP A 62 51.30 -21.45 -87.37
N PRO A 63 51.85 -22.67 -87.44
CA PRO A 63 51.58 -23.62 -88.53
C PRO A 63 50.09 -23.97 -88.74
N ASN A 64 49.26 -23.72 -87.73
CA ASN A 64 47.82 -24.02 -87.74
C ASN A 64 46.94 -22.89 -88.28
N VAL A 65 47.52 -21.78 -88.75
CA VAL A 65 46.80 -20.67 -89.38
C VAL A 65 46.53 -21.00 -90.86
N ARG A 66 45.26 -21.25 -91.22
CA ARG A 66 44.84 -21.62 -92.58
C ARG A 66 43.49 -21.00 -92.91
N GLY A 67 43.33 -20.47 -94.11
CA GLY A 67 42.07 -19.92 -94.59
C GLY A 67 42.27 -18.91 -95.70
N ASN A 68 41.17 -18.52 -96.35
CA ASN A 68 41.17 -17.48 -97.38
C ASN A 68 40.38 -16.28 -96.88
N ILE A 69 40.93 -15.08 -97.08
CA ILE A 69 40.35 -13.82 -96.63
C ILE A 69 39.69 -13.12 -97.82
N ASN A 70 38.49 -12.58 -97.59
CA ASN A 70 37.81 -11.75 -98.56
C ASN A 70 37.36 -10.44 -97.90
N VAL A 71 38.04 -9.36 -98.26
CA VAL A 71 37.94 -8.07 -97.59
C VAL A 71 38.02 -6.96 -98.62
N ARG A 72 37.11 -5.99 -98.52
CA ARG A 72 37.08 -4.82 -99.39
C ARG A 72 36.89 -3.55 -98.56
N SER A 73 37.92 -2.71 -98.50
CA SER A 73 37.80 -1.33 -98.02
C SER A 73 37.60 -0.36 -99.17
N TYR A 74 36.77 0.66 -98.96
CA TYR A 74 36.62 1.81 -99.86
C TYR A 74 37.29 3.08 -99.32
N GLU A 75 37.72 3.07 -98.05
CA GLU A 75 38.37 4.19 -97.39
C GLU A 75 39.88 3.92 -97.24
N LEU A 76 40.64 5.00 -97.37
CA LEU A 76 42.08 5.04 -97.15
C LEU A 76 42.34 5.04 -95.63
N MET A 77 43.13 4.08 -95.15
CA MET A 77 43.39 3.90 -93.72
C MET A 77 44.79 4.40 -93.35
N ASP A 78 44.87 5.07 -92.20
CA ASP A 78 46.14 5.41 -91.54
C ASP A 78 46.74 4.18 -90.83
N GLU A 79 48.03 4.19 -90.50
CA GLU A 79 48.78 3.02 -90.00
C GLU A 79 48.12 2.38 -88.76
N SER A 80 47.65 3.19 -87.82
CA SER A 80 46.97 2.73 -86.60
C SER A 80 45.61 2.08 -86.89
N LEU A 81 44.85 2.66 -87.82
CA LEU A 81 43.54 2.15 -88.23
C LEU A 81 43.69 0.90 -89.09
N TYR A 82 44.74 0.83 -89.89
CA TYR A 82 45.12 -0.34 -90.68
C TYR A 82 45.57 -1.51 -89.79
N TYR A 83 46.29 -1.23 -88.69
CA TYR A 83 46.64 -2.23 -87.70
C TYR A 83 45.41 -2.76 -86.95
N GLN A 84 44.50 -1.89 -86.51
CA GLN A 84 43.23 -2.31 -85.90
C GLN A 84 42.40 -3.13 -86.90
N PHE A 85 42.32 -2.69 -88.15
CA PHE A 85 41.65 -3.43 -89.20
C PHE A 85 42.24 -4.83 -89.40
N PHE A 86 43.57 -4.96 -89.36
CA PHE A 86 44.26 -6.25 -89.41
C PHE A 86 43.89 -7.17 -88.24
N LEU A 87 43.82 -6.64 -87.01
CA LEU A 87 43.39 -7.39 -85.84
C LEU A 87 41.95 -7.90 -86.01
N ASN A 88 41.03 -7.02 -86.42
CA ASN A 88 39.61 -7.35 -86.57
C ASN A 88 39.37 -8.40 -87.67
N VAL A 89 40.10 -8.31 -88.79
CA VAL A 89 40.00 -9.32 -89.84
C VAL A 89 40.46 -10.68 -89.32
N LEU A 90 41.60 -10.75 -88.60
CA LEU A 90 42.07 -12.00 -88.04
C LEU A 90 41.12 -12.57 -86.97
N GLU A 91 40.52 -11.71 -86.17
CA GLU A 91 39.54 -12.08 -85.15
C GLU A 91 38.30 -12.74 -85.75
N VAL A 92 37.75 -12.19 -86.85
CA VAL A 92 36.58 -12.77 -87.55
C VAL A 92 36.84 -14.21 -88.01
N TYR A 93 38.09 -14.53 -88.35
CA TYR A 93 38.51 -15.88 -88.73
C TYR A 93 38.99 -16.74 -87.54
N GLY A 94 38.86 -16.25 -86.31
CA GLY A 94 39.16 -16.98 -85.07
C GLY A 94 40.63 -16.99 -84.66
N TYR A 95 41.42 -16.07 -85.20
CA TYR A 95 42.84 -15.89 -84.87
C TYR A 95 43.05 -14.62 -84.05
N SER A 96 44.03 -14.64 -83.15
CA SER A 96 44.39 -13.50 -82.32
C SER A 96 45.87 -13.19 -82.49
N VAL A 97 46.21 -11.90 -82.46
CA VAL A 97 47.60 -11.45 -82.49
C VAL A 97 48.03 -11.06 -81.08
N THR A 98 49.16 -11.61 -80.64
CA THR A 98 49.81 -11.22 -79.39
C THR A 98 51.12 -10.53 -79.69
N GLU A 99 51.32 -9.32 -79.19
CA GLU A 99 52.59 -8.60 -79.28
C GLU A 99 53.53 -9.09 -78.17
N MET A 100 54.78 -9.43 -78.53
CA MET A 100 55.83 -9.74 -77.57
C MET A 100 56.62 -8.48 -77.21
N ASP A 101 57.26 -8.46 -76.04
CA ASP A 101 58.09 -7.34 -75.56
C ASP A 101 59.23 -6.93 -76.53
N SER A 102 59.58 -7.81 -77.48
CA SER A 102 60.57 -7.57 -78.54
C SER A 102 60.05 -6.86 -79.79
N GLY A 103 58.77 -6.44 -79.81
CA GLY A 103 58.13 -5.77 -80.95
C GLY A 103 57.74 -6.71 -82.10
N VAL A 104 57.80 -8.03 -81.87
CA VAL A 104 57.40 -9.08 -82.81
C VAL A 104 55.95 -9.47 -82.54
N LEU A 105 55.16 -9.57 -83.60
CA LEU A 105 53.76 -10.00 -83.52
C LEU A 105 53.66 -11.51 -83.74
N LYS A 106 52.95 -12.23 -82.87
CA LYS A 106 52.67 -13.66 -83.05
C LYS A 106 51.18 -13.86 -83.35
N VAL A 107 50.87 -14.52 -84.46
CA VAL A 107 49.49 -14.87 -84.83
C VAL A 107 49.23 -16.31 -84.38
N VAL A 108 48.27 -16.47 -83.47
CA VAL A 108 47.85 -17.77 -82.92
C VAL A 108 46.35 -17.94 -83.06
N ARG A 109 45.83 -19.16 -82.87
CA ARG A 109 44.38 -19.35 -82.72
C ARG A 109 43.93 -18.66 -81.43
N SER A 110 42.77 -18.01 -81.47
CA SER A 110 42.18 -17.31 -80.31
C SER A 110 42.03 -18.19 -79.05
N SER A 111 41.84 -19.51 -79.21
CA SER A 111 41.83 -20.47 -78.09
C SER A 111 43.17 -20.58 -77.37
N ASP A 112 44.28 -20.48 -78.11
CA ASP A 112 45.63 -20.68 -77.60
C ASP A 112 46.23 -19.36 -77.08
N GLY A 113 45.79 -18.23 -77.65
CA GLY A 113 46.09 -16.89 -77.14
C GLY A 113 45.61 -16.65 -75.70
N LYS A 114 44.53 -17.32 -75.26
CA LYS A 114 44.00 -17.27 -73.89
C LYS A 114 44.94 -17.83 -72.82
N LYS A 115 45.91 -18.67 -73.22
CA LYS A 115 46.91 -19.30 -72.32
C LYS A 115 48.31 -18.71 -72.49
N GLY A 116 48.48 -17.76 -73.41
CA GLY A 116 49.76 -17.08 -73.64
C GLY A 116 50.06 -16.01 -72.60
N ASN A 117 51.30 -15.52 -72.57
CA ASN A 117 51.68 -14.33 -71.82
C ASN A 117 51.00 -13.10 -72.46
N VAL A 118 49.85 -12.70 -71.93
CA VAL A 118 49.19 -11.43 -72.25
C VAL A 118 49.60 -10.36 -71.23
N PRO A 119 49.78 -9.10 -71.64
CA PRO A 119 50.20 -8.04 -70.73
C PRO A 119 49.13 -7.80 -69.64
N LEU A 120 49.62 -7.62 -68.40
CA LEU A 120 48.81 -7.17 -67.27
C LEU A 120 48.70 -5.64 -67.36
N VAL A 121 47.49 -5.14 -67.49
CA VAL A 121 47.22 -3.70 -67.61
C VAL A 121 46.54 -3.21 -66.34
N GLU A 122 47.15 -2.22 -65.68
CA GLU A 122 46.59 -1.54 -64.51
C GLU A 122 45.71 -0.34 -64.93
N ASP A 123 44.89 0.13 -63.99
CA ASP A 123 43.64 0.89 -64.19
C ASP A 123 43.66 2.13 -65.14
N GLU A 124 44.81 2.67 -65.52
CA GLU A 124 44.92 3.97 -66.25
C GLU A 124 45.23 3.86 -67.75
N GLU A 125 45.74 2.74 -68.26
CA GLU A 125 45.99 2.56 -69.70
C GLU A 125 44.97 1.59 -70.31
N ALA A 126 43.71 2.02 -70.41
CA ALA A 126 42.70 1.25 -71.13
C ALA A 126 43.05 1.23 -72.64
N GLY A 127 43.73 0.17 -73.07
CA GLY A 127 43.83 -0.14 -74.50
C GLY A 127 42.42 -0.15 -75.11
N ASN A 128 42.23 0.57 -76.21
CA ASN A 128 40.99 0.53 -76.99
C ASN A 128 41.18 -0.42 -78.17
N GLY A 129 40.18 -1.27 -78.41
CA GLY A 129 40.14 -2.23 -79.52
C GLY A 129 40.30 -3.69 -79.06
N ASP A 130 40.59 -4.55 -80.04
CA ASP A 130 40.53 -6.00 -79.90
C ASP A 130 41.91 -6.60 -79.52
N VAL A 131 42.60 -5.93 -78.59
CA VAL A 131 43.84 -6.43 -77.98
C VAL A 131 43.51 -7.26 -76.75
N MET A 132 44.20 -8.39 -76.60
CA MET A 132 44.07 -9.27 -75.43
C MET A 132 44.82 -8.69 -74.23
N ILE A 133 44.09 -8.40 -73.15
CA ILE A 133 44.65 -7.90 -71.89
C ILE A 133 44.19 -8.76 -70.72
N THR A 134 44.95 -8.73 -69.63
CA THR A 134 44.48 -9.21 -68.33
C THR A 134 44.36 -8.06 -67.35
N ARG A 135 43.22 -7.98 -66.64
CA ARG A 135 42.92 -6.94 -65.64
C ARG A 135 42.53 -7.55 -64.31
N VAL A 136 43.03 -6.96 -63.23
CA VAL A 136 42.77 -7.40 -61.86
C VAL A 136 41.87 -6.36 -61.17
N VAL A 137 40.65 -6.74 -60.82
CA VAL A 137 39.64 -5.86 -60.20
C VAL A 137 39.40 -6.26 -58.75
N ARG A 138 39.42 -5.28 -57.85
CA ARG A 138 39.16 -5.47 -56.41
C ARG A 138 37.69 -5.13 -56.12
N VAL A 139 36.95 -6.06 -55.50
CA VAL A 139 35.55 -5.86 -55.10
C VAL A 139 35.52 -5.57 -53.60
N ARG A 140 34.81 -4.52 -53.15
CA ARG A 140 34.89 -4.05 -51.76
C ARG A 140 33.72 -4.49 -50.88
N ASN A 141 32.51 -4.51 -51.44
CA ASN A 141 31.27 -4.64 -50.68
C ASN A 141 30.65 -6.04 -50.81
N VAL A 142 30.79 -6.67 -51.99
CA VAL A 142 30.26 -8.01 -52.28
C VAL A 142 31.39 -9.04 -52.39
N SER A 143 31.11 -10.29 -52.01
CA SER A 143 32.09 -11.38 -52.15
C SER A 143 32.26 -11.76 -53.63
N VAL A 144 33.51 -11.98 -54.07
CA VAL A 144 33.81 -12.39 -55.46
C VAL A 144 33.18 -13.75 -55.80
N GLN A 145 32.86 -14.58 -54.79
CA GLN A 145 32.16 -15.85 -54.96
C GLN A 145 30.71 -15.68 -55.44
N GLU A 146 30.01 -14.65 -54.95
CA GLU A 146 28.63 -14.35 -55.34
C GLU A 146 28.54 -13.77 -56.75
N LEU A 147 29.53 -12.96 -57.15
CA LEU A 147 29.58 -12.36 -58.49
C LEU A 147 30.08 -13.34 -59.57
N GLY A 148 30.85 -14.35 -59.19
CA GLY A 148 31.50 -15.29 -60.11
C GLY A 148 30.58 -15.93 -61.16
N PRO A 149 29.43 -16.53 -60.78
CA PRO A 149 28.51 -17.16 -61.73
C PRO A 149 27.93 -16.19 -62.76
N LEU A 150 27.56 -14.97 -62.33
CA LEU A 150 27.02 -13.93 -63.20
C LEU A 150 28.06 -13.45 -64.21
N ILE A 151 29.27 -13.13 -63.75
CA ILE A 151 30.35 -12.63 -64.61
C ILE A 151 30.82 -13.69 -65.60
N ARG A 152 30.86 -14.98 -65.21
CA ARG A 152 31.17 -16.09 -66.11
C ARG A 152 30.12 -16.23 -67.23
N GLN A 153 28.83 -16.10 -66.92
CA GLN A 153 27.75 -16.17 -67.92
C GLN A 153 27.88 -15.08 -68.99
N PHE A 154 28.29 -13.86 -68.60
CA PHE A 154 28.54 -12.78 -69.56
C PHE A 154 29.85 -12.95 -70.34
N SER A 155 30.85 -13.60 -69.77
CA SER A 155 32.14 -13.88 -70.42
C SER A 155 32.09 -15.00 -71.47
N ASP A 156 31.17 -15.97 -71.32
CA ASP A 156 31.09 -17.16 -72.20
C ASP A 156 30.30 -16.91 -73.50
N GLN A 157 29.74 -15.71 -73.68
CA GLN A 157 28.66 -15.49 -74.65
C GLN A 157 29.08 -15.27 -76.12
N LYS A 158 30.38 -15.18 -76.43
CA LYS A 158 30.94 -15.26 -77.81
C LYS A 158 32.43 -14.93 -77.91
N ASP A 159 33.02 -14.37 -76.85
CA ASP A 159 34.33 -13.72 -76.94
C ASP A 159 35.29 -14.12 -75.80
N GLY A 160 35.28 -15.41 -75.46
CA GLY A 160 36.45 -16.14 -74.99
C GLY A 160 37.23 -15.66 -73.76
N GLY A 161 36.69 -14.79 -72.92
CA GLY A 161 37.40 -14.32 -71.73
C GLY A 161 37.48 -15.38 -70.63
N HIS A 162 38.62 -15.48 -69.94
CA HIS A 162 38.79 -16.32 -68.76
C HIS A 162 38.68 -15.47 -67.48
N VAL A 163 37.83 -15.91 -66.55
CA VAL A 163 37.57 -15.23 -65.28
C VAL A 163 38.05 -16.12 -64.14
N THR A 164 39.04 -15.65 -63.39
CA THR A 164 39.53 -16.32 -62.17
C THR A 164 39.23 -15.47 -60.95
N ASN A 165 38.71 -16.12 -59.92
CA ASN A 165 38.42 -15.49 -58.64
C ASN A 165 39.48 -15.88 -57.60
N LEU A 166 40.08 -14.89 -56.95
CA LEU A 166 40.91 -15.07 -55.77
C LEU A 166 40.11 -14.67 -54.54
N ASN A 167 39.49 -15.66 -53.91
CA ASN A 167 38.57 -15.46 -52.79
C ASN A 167 39.28 -14.91 -51.54
N SER A 168 40.56 -15.24 -51.31
CA SER A 168 41.32 -14.81 -50.13
C SER A 168 41.62 -13.30 -50.13
N ALA A 169 41.73 -12.69 -51.30
CA ALA A 169 42.00 -11.26 -51.46
C ALA A 169 40.75 -10.46 -51.89
N ASN A 170 39.62 -11.12 -52.13
CA ASN A 170 38.41 -10.56 -52.75
C ASN A 170 38.73 -9.81 -54.07
N VAL A 171 39.55 -10.45 -54.90
CA VAL A 171 40.01 -9.92 -56.19
C VAL A 171 39.55 -10.85 -57.32
N MET A 172 39.12 -10.26 -58.43
CA MET A 172 38.75 -10.96 -59.66
C MET A 172 39.71 -10.59 -60.79
N MET A 173 40.28 -11.59 -61.43
CA MET A 173 41.17 -11.43 -62.59
C MET A 173 40.39 -11.81 -63.86
N LEU A 174 40.38 -10.88 -64.81
CA LEU A 174 39.63 -10.93 -66.05
C LEU A 174 40.62 -10.89 -67.22
N THR A 175 40.66 -11.94 -68.03
CA THR A 175 41.50 -12.01 -69.24
C THR A 175 40.60 -12.06 -70.46
N GLY A 176 40.80 -11.18 -71.44
CA GLY A 176 40.01 -11.12 -72.68
C GLY A 176 40.32 -9.88 -73.51
N HIS A 177 39.52 -9.60 -74.54
CA HIS A 177 39.65 -8.35 -75.30
C HIS A 177 39.38 -7.14 -74.42
N ALA A 178 40.11 -6.06 -74.66
CA ALA A 178 40.05 -4.87 -73.83
C ALA A 178 38.63 -4.27 -73.75
N ALA A 179 37.87 -4.28 -74.85
CA ALA A 179 36.48 -3.82 -74.88
C ALA A 179 35.54 -4.65 -73.96
N SER A 180 35.65 -5.98 -74.02
CA SER A 180 34.85 -6.92 -73.22
C SER A 180 35.22 -6.84 -71.72
N VAL A 181 36.52 -6.76 -71.39
CA VAL A 181 37.00 -6.62 -70.01
C VAL A 181 36.54 -5.30 -69.39
N ASN A 182 36.61 -4.18 -70.11
CA ASN A 182 36.15 -2.88 -69.60
C ASN A 182 34.65 -2.89 -69.27
N ARG A 183 33.81 -3.49 -70.13
CA ARG A 183 32.38 -3.65 -69.86
C ARG A 183 32.10 -4.48 -68.60
N LEU A 184 32.86 -5.56 -68.39
CA LEU A 184 32.73 -6.39 -67.18
C LEU A 184 33.15 -5.62 -65.92
N VAL A 185 34.20 -4.80 -66.00
CA VAL A 185 34.63 -3.93 -64.89
C VAL A 185 33.54 -2.92 -64.51
N ASP A 186 32.87 -2.31 -65.50
CA ASP A 186 31.80 -1.36 -65.24
C ASP A 186 30.57 -2.01 -64.57
N ILE A 187 30.22 -3.23 -65.00
CA ILE A 187 29.16 -4.02 -64.35
C ILE A 187 29.54 -4.31 -62.89
N ILE A 188 30.78 -4.75 -62.63
CA ILE A 188 31.26 -5.02 -61.27
C ILE A 188 31.19 -3.76 -60.41
N LYS A 189 31.64 -2.59 -60.91
CA LYS A 189 31.56 -1.32 -60.18
C LYS A 189 30.13 -0.90 -59.86
N SER A 190 29.18 -1.16 -60.76
CA SER A 190 27.76 -0.82 -60.54
C SER A 190 27.10 -1.70 -59.48
N VAL A 191 27.43 -3.00 -59.43
CA VAL A 191 26.87 -3.94 -58.46
C VAL A 191 27.53 -3.80 -57.09
N ASP A 192 28.83 -3.50 -57.03
CA ASP A 192 29.56 -3.27 -55.77
C ASP A 192 28.97 -2.08 -54.98
N GLN A 193 28.45 -1.05 -55.64
CA GLN A 193 27.79 0.09 -54.98
C GLN A 193 26.49 -0.29 -54.25
N ALA A 194 25.80 -1.35 -54.67
CA ALA A 194 24.53 -1.77 -54.07
C ALA A 194 24.69 -2.51 -52.73
N GLY A 195 25.91 -2.95 -52.37
CA GLY A 195 26.20 -3.71 -51.14
C GLY A 195 26.69 -2.88 -49.93
N ASP A 196 26.51 -1.55 -49.94
CA ASP A 196 27.09 -0.65 -48.92
C ASP A 196 26.46 -0.83 -47.52
N LYS A 197 27.25 -1.36 -46.58
CA LYS A 197 26.88 -1.56 -45.16
C LYS A 197 27.51 -0.46 -44.31
N ARG A 198 26.70 0.52 -43.87
CA ARG A 198 27.12 1.54 -42.89
C ARG A 198 26.35 1.40 -41.58
N VAL A 199 26.86 2.05 -40.55
CA VAL A 199 26.36 2.01 -39.17
C VAL A 199 25.82 3.38 -38.78
N ASP A 200 24.59 3.43 -38.27
CA ASP A 200 24.00 4.62 -37.65
C ASP A 200 23.76 4.37 -36.15
N ILE A 201 23.94 5.41 -35.34
CA ILE A 201 23.68 5.39 -33.90
C ILE A 201 22.47 6.28 -33.62
N VAL A 202 21.42 5.70 -33.05
CA VAL A 202 20.18 6.40 -32.68
C VAL A 202 20.10 6.47 -31.17
N LYS A 203 20.13 7.68 -30.61
CA LYS A 203 19.96 7.88 -29.16
C LYS A 203 18.46 7.86 -28.81
N LEU A 204 18.11 7.14 -27.74
CA LEU A 204 16.74 7.06 -27.21
C LEU A 204 16.59 7.98 -25.99
N ASN A 205 15.44 8.64 -25.89
CA ASN A 205 15.15 9.57 -24.78
C ASN A 205 14.18 8.97 -23.75
N HIS A 206 13.18 8.20 -24.18
CA HIS A 206 12.10 7.70 -23.34
C HIS A 206 12.16 6.19 -23.14
N ALA A 207 12.37 5.43 -24.22
CA ALA A 207 12.45 3.97 -24.18
C ALA A 207 13.87 3.48 -23.80
N THR A 208 13.97 2.29 -23.19
CA THR A 208 15.26 1.65 -22.92
C THR A 208 15.77 0.94 -24.17
N ALA A 209 17.08 1.03 -24.42
CA ALA A 209 17.70 0.43 -25.60
C ALA A 209 17.50 -1.10 -25.67
N ASP A 210 17.57 -1.80 -24.54
CA ASP A 210 17.42 -3.27 -24.50
C ASP A 210 16.00 -3.72 -24.87
N ASP A 211 14.97 -3.00 -24.41
CA ASP A 211 13.56 -3.31 -24.73
C ASP A 211 13.27 -3.04 -26.21
N VAL A 212 13.74 -1.90 -26.74
CA VAL A 212 13.56 -1.53 -28.15
C VAL A 212 14.23 -2.56 -29.06
N VAL A 213 15.47 -2.97 -28.75
CA VAL A 213 16.19 -3.97 -29.56
C VAL A 213 15.49 -5.32 -29.52
N SER A 214 15.01 -5.76 -28.36
CA SER A 214 14.27 -7.03 -28.25
C SER A 214 13.01 -7.05 -29.11
N VAL A 215 12.25 -5.95 -29.15
CA VAL A 215 11.07 -5.81 -30.00
C VAL A 215 11.45 -5.79 -31.47
N VAL A 216 12.46 -5.01 -31.85
CA VAL A 216 12.92 -4.90 -33.25
C VAL A 216 13.49 -6.23 -33.76
N GLU A 217 14.29 -6.92 -32.96
CA GLU A 217 14.79 -8.27 -33.28
C GLU A 217 13.66 -9.27 -33.46
N SER A 218 12.63 -9.24 -32.61
CA SER A 218 11.49 -10.16 -32.71
C SER A 218 10.75 -10.01 -34.05
N ILE A 219 10.60 -8.78 -34.55
CA ILE A 219 9.92 -8.49 -35.83
C ILE A 219 10.74 -8.99 -37.03
N TYR A 220 12.07 -8.77 -37.00
CA TYR A 220 12.93 -9.14 -38.13
C TYR A 220 13.36 -10.62 -38.13
N LYS A 221 13.44 -11.26 -36.96
CA LYS A 221 13.80 -12.69 -36.83
C LYS A 221 12.66 -13.62 -37.28
N ASP A 222 11.41 -13.16 -37.23
CA ASP A 222 10.23 -13.93 -37.65
C ASP A 222 9.94 -13.80 -39.17
N SER A 223 10.52 -12.80 -39.84
CA SER A 223 10.22 -12.45 -41.24
C SER A 223 10.94 -13.27 -42.33
N GLY A 224 11.40 -14.49 -42.03
CA GLY A 224 11.66 -15.52 -43.05
C GLY A 224 13.10 -16.03 -43.15
N LYS A 225 13.31 -17.28 -42.72
CA LYS A 225 14.44 -18.11 -43.17
C LYS A 225 14.31 -18.36 -44.68
N GLY A 226 15.09 -17.64 -45.49
CA GLY A 226 15.39 -18.02 -46.88
C GLY A 226 14.73 -17.23 -48.02
N ALA A 227 13.85 -16.25 -47.74
CA ALA A 227 13.18 -15.46 -48.79
C ALA A 227 13.85 -14.10 -49.08
N ILE A 228 14.67 -13.59 -48.15
CA ILE A 228 15.32 -12.29 -48.26
C ILE A 228 16.82 -12.49 -48.07
N PRO A 229 17.67 -12.02 -49.00
CA PRO A 229 19.12 -12.04 -48.83
C PRO A 229 19.57 -11.39 -47.51
N ASP A 230 20.57 -11.99 -46.85
CA ASP A 230 21.04 -11.61 -45.50
C ASP A 230 21.56 -10.15 -45.40
N PHE A 231 21.85 -9.50 -46.53
CA PHE A 231 22.27 -8.10 -46.56
C PHE A 231 21.11 -7.09 -46.42
N LEU A 232 19.86 -7.50 -46.66
CA LEU A 232 18.66 -6.67 -46.54
C LEU A 232 18.06 -6.64 -45.13
N ILE A 233 18.54 -7.51 -44.24
CA ILE A 233 18.13 -7.57 -42.84
C ILE A 233 19.07 -6.66 -42.03
N PRO A 234 18.56 -5.58 -41.40
CA PRO A 234 19.40 -4.73 -40.56
C PRO A 234 19.77 -5.47 -39.28
N LYS A 235 21.04 -5.43 -38.89
CA LYS A 235 21.49 -5.93 -37.58
C LYS A 235 21.41 -4.79 -36.59
N VAL A 236 20.71 -5.02 -35.49
CA VAL A 236 20.41 -4.02 -34.46
C VAL A 236 21.03 -4.49 -33.14
N VAL A 237 21.72 -3.58 -32.45
CA VAL A 237 22.39 -3.87 -31.17
C VAL A 237 22.13 -2.72 -30.20
N ALA A 238 21.88 -3.03 -28.94
CA ALA A 238 21.72 -2.03 -27.88
C ALA A 238 23.09 -1.68 -27.27
N ASP A 239 23.35 -0.38 -27.10
CA ASP A 239 24.35 0.14 -26.16
C ASP A 239 23.62 0.69 -24.94
N SER A 240 23.49 -0.14 -23.91
CA SER A 240 22.83 0.20 -22.65
C SER A 240 23.53 1.31 -21.88
N ARG A 241 24.84 1.54 -22.09
CA ARG A 241 25.59 2.60 -21.40
C ARG A 241 25.20 4.00 -21.90
N THR A 242 24.92 4.13 -23.19
CA THR A 242 24.55 5.42 -23.81
C THR A 242 23.06 5.53 -24.13
N ASN A 243 22.27 4.51 -23.73
CA ASN A 243 20.87 4.33 -24.12
C ASN A 243 20.66 4.59 -25.62
N SER A 244 21.51 3.97 -26.45
CA SER A 244 21.49 4.17 -27.90
C SER A 244 21.40 2.84 -28.63
N VAL A 245 20.70 2.84 -29.75
CA VAL A 245 20.52 1.69 -30.63
C VAL A 245 21.42 1.86 -31.84
N ILE A 246 22.28 0.86 -32.07
CA ILE A 246 23.19 0.80 -33.21
C ILE A 246 22.54 -0.03 -34.30
N VAL A 247 22.33 0.55 -35.47
CA VAL A 247 21.71 -0.12 -36.63
C VAL A 247 22.72 -0.22 -37.74
N SER A 248 22.96 -1.44 -38.24
CA SER A 248 23.86 -1.69 -39.37
C SER A 248 23.14 -2.40 -40.51
N GLY A 249 23.33 -1.94 -41.74
CA GLY A 249 22.69 -2.50 -42.92
C GLY A 249 22.67 -1.56 -44.13
N GLU A 250 22.04 -2.03 -45.22
CA GLU A 250 21.77 -1.24 -46.42
C GLU A 250 20.95 0.02 -46.10
N SER A 251 21.11 1.09 -46.88
CA SER A 251 20.46 2.39 -46.65
C SER A 251 18.94 2.29 -46.45
N GLN A 252 18.25 1.44 -47.22
CA GLN A 252 16.79 1.28 -47.15
C GLN A 252 16.36 0.48 -45.90
N ALA A 253 17.10 -0.55 -45.52
CA ALA A 253 16.84 -1.34 -44.32
C ALA A 253 17.05 -0.50 -43.05
N ARG A 254 18.12 0.30 -43.04
CA ARG A 254 18.46 1.18 -41.91
C ARG A 254 17.41 2.26 -41.69
N SER A 255 16.98 2.95 -42.76
CA SER A 255 15.96 4.01 -42.63
C SER A 255 14.66 3.48 -42.04
N ARG A 256 14.22 2.27 -42.45
CA ARG A 256 13.02 1.62 -41.89
C ARG A 256 13.18 1.28 -40.41
N ALA A 257 14.33 0.71 -40.03
CA ALA A 257 14.62 0.40 -38.64
C ALA A 257 14.69 1.68 -37.78
N THR A 258 15.34 2.75 -38.27
CA THR A 258 15.40 4.05 -37.58
C THR A 258 14.02 4.68 -37.40
N GLU A 259 13.14 4.59 -38.40
CA GLU A 259 11.77 5.11 -38.28
C GLU A 259 10.95 4.32 -37.25
N LEU A 260 11.06 3.00 -37.23
CA LEU A 260 10.40 2.15 -36.23
C LEU A 260 10.89 2.48 -34.82
N ILE A 261 12.21 2.61 -34.64
CA ILE A 261 12.83 2.99 -33.36
C ILE A 261 12.28 4.33 -32.86
N LYS A 262 12.15 5.34 -33.74
CA LYS A 262 11.57 6.64 -33.38
C LYS A 262 10.09 6.56 -32.98
N ARG A 263 9.31 5.64 -33.56
CA ARG A 263 7.90 5.43 -33.17
C ARG A 263 7.76 4.70 -31.84
N LEU A 264 8.75 3.89 -31.46
CA LEU A 264 8.79 3.19 -30.18
C LEU A 264 9.28 4.11 -29.05
N ASP A 265 10.07 5.13 -29.36
CA ASP A 265 10.58 6.14 -28.40
C ASP A 265 9.56 7.26 -28.13
N ASN A 266 8.34 6.91 -27.75
CA ASN A 266 7.30 7.86 -27.34
C ASN A 266 7.27 8.04 -25.81
N GLU A 267 6.87 9.23 -25.35
CA GLU A 267 6.57 9.49 -23.94
C GLU A 267 5.30 8.71 -23.54
N LEU A 268 5.45 7.71 -22.67
CA LEU A 268 4.31 7.06 -22.03
C LEU A 268 3.67 8.06 -21.06
N GLU A 269 2.39 8.38 -21.26
CA GLU A 269 1.61 9.09 -20.24
C GLU A 269 1.66 8.28 -18.95
N ASN A 270 2.30 8.87 -17.94
CA ASN A 270 2.62 8.23 -16.69
C ASN A 270 1.35 8.10 -15.84
N GLN A 271 0.42 7.20 -16.23
CA GLN A 271 -0.50 6.61 -15.27
C GLN A 271 0.32 5.63 -14.45
N GLY A 272 1.01 6.18 -13.44
CA GLY A 272 1.80 5.39 -12.52
C GLY A 272 0.97 4.24 -11.98
N ASN A 273 1.49 3.02 -12.09
CA ASN A 273 0.91 1.84 -11.45
C ASN A 273 0.73 2.04 -9.94
N THR A 274 1.34 3.07 -9.34
CA THR A 274 1.21 3.46 -7.94
C THR A 274 0.28 4.67 -7.76
N LYS A 275 -0.73 4.56 -6.89
CA LYS A 275 -1.63 5.63 -6.47
C LYS A 275 -1.72 5.70 -4.95
N VAL A 276 -1.74 6.92 -4.41
CA VAL A 276 -1.94 7.18 -2.97
C VAL A 276 -3.40 7.57 -2.72
N PHE A 277 -4.03 6.93 -1.73
CA PHE A 277 -5.40 7.20 -1.30
C PHE A 277 -5.38 7.73 0.13
N TYR A 278 -5.88 8.94 0.33
CA TYR A 278 -6.14 9.49 1.66
C TYR A 278 -7.53 9.04 2.10
N LEU A 279 -7.62 8.35 3.24
CA LEU A 279 -8.89 7.88 3.78
C LEU A 279 -9.52 8.95 4.66
N ASN A 280 -10.84 9.10 4.56
CA ASN A 280 -11.58 10.09 5.33
C ASN A 280 -12.10 9.52 6.67
N TYR A 281 -12.49 8.24 6.69
CA TYR A 281 -13.16 7.61 7.83
C TYR A 281 -12.50 6.30 8.26
N ALA A 282 -12.18 5.42 7.32
CA ALA A 282 -11.58 4.13 7.65
C ALA A 282 -10.10 4.27 8.06
N LYS A 283 -9.62 3.33 8.89
CA LYS A 283 -8.19 3.24 9.24
C LYS A 283 -7.43 2.47 8.16
N ALA A 284 -6.29 3.02 7.74
CA ALA A 284 -5.49 2.43 6.68
C ALA A 284 -5.03 0.99 7.01
N GLU A 285 -4.63 0.73 8.25
CA GLU A 285 -4.19 -0.59 8.71
C GLU A 285 -5.26 -1.68 8.59
N ASP A 286 -6.52 -1.32 8.84
CA ASP A 286 -7.65 -2.25 8.77
C ASP A 286 -8.02 -2.52 7.31
N LEU A 287 -8.00 -1.48 6.45
CA LEU A 287 -8.26 -1.65 5.01
C LEU A 287 -7.19 -2.48 4.30
N VAL A 288 -5.91 -2.34 4.65
CA VAL A 288 -4.83 -3.13 4.02
C VAL A 288 -5.09 -4.64 4.16
N LYS A 289 -5.51 -5.09 5.34
CA LYS A 289 -5.81 -6.52 5.59
C LYS A 289 -6.94 -7.03 4.68
N VAL A 290 -7.98 -6.22 4.50
CA VAL A 290 -9.13 -6.56 3.64
C VAL A 290 -8.72 -6.55 2.16
N LEU A 291 -8.03 -5.50 1.71
CA LEU A 291 -7.65 -5.31 0.31
C LEU A 291 -6.58 -6.32 -0.15
N GLN A 292 -5.70 -6.79 0.74
CA GLN A 292 -4.78 -7.89 0.44
C GLN A 292 -5.51 -9.22 0.18
N GLY A 293 -6.64 -9.46 0.85
CA GLY A 293 -7.51 -10.61 0.56
C GLY A 293 -8.17 -10.49 -0.82
N VAL A 294 -8.69 -9.30 -1.13
CA VAL A 294 -9.32 -9.00 -2.43
C VAL A 294 -8.28 -9.04 -3.58
N SER A 295 -7.07 -8.56 -3.36
CA SER A 295 -6.04 -8.55 -4.41
C SER A 295 -5.56 -9.96 -4.79
N LYS A 296 -5.48 -10.88 -3.82
CA LYS A 296 -5.11 -12.28 -4.08
C LYS A 296 -6.15 -12.99 -4.93
N THR A 297 -7.44 -12.84 -4.60
CA THR A 297 -8.54 -13.43 -5.36
C THR A 297 -8.62 -12.87 -6.79
N LEU A 298 -8.45 -11.56 -6.95
CA LEU A 298 -8.39 -10.93 -8.28
C LEU A 298 -7.21 -11.40 -9.14
N GLN A 299 -6.07 -11.75 -8.52
CA GLN A 299 -4.92 -12.32 -9.24
C GLN A 299 -5.14 -13.78 -9.64
N GLU A 300 -5.87 -14.55 -8.84
CA GLU A 300 -6.24 -15.94 -9.14
C GLU A 300 -7.28 -16.03 -10.27
N ASP A 301 -8.27 -15.14 -10.26
CA ASP A 301 -9.28 -15.04 -11.34
C ASP A 301 -8.67 -14.63 -12.68
N ALA A 302 -7.63 -13.77 -12.66
CA ALA A 302 -6.87 -13.40 -13.85
C ALA A 302 -6.03 -14.56 -14.44
N GLN A 303 -5.77 -15.62 -13.66
CA GLN A 303 -5.11 -16.87 -14.10
C GLN A 303 -6.10 -18.00 -14.41
N GLY A 304 -7.38 -17.69 -14.63
CA GLY A 304 -8.43 -18.61 -15.08
C GLY A 304 -8.23 -19.14 -16.52
N GLY A 305 -7.12 -19.84 -16.76
CA GLY A 305 -6.79 -20.54 -17.98
C GLY A 305 -5.88 -21.72 -17.64
N ASN A 306 -6.45 -22.92 -17.62
CA ASN A 306 -5.81 -24.16 -17.18
C ASN A 306 -4.65 -24.58 -18.10
N THR A 307 -3.46 -24.02 -17.91
CA THR A 307 -2.20 -24.60 -18.37
C THR A 307 -1.15 -24.45 -17.27
N LYS A 308 -0.89 -25.57 -16.58
CA LYS A 308 0.28 -25.76 -15.71
C LYS A 308 1.56 -25.64 -16.53
N SER A 309 2.01 -24.42 -16.81
CA SER A 309 3.39 -24.14 -17.16
C SER A 309 4.07 -23.51 -15.95
N ARG A 310 4.87 -24.33 -15.25
CA ARG A 310 5.88 -23.83 -14.32
C ARG A 310 6.89 -23.01 -15.13
N SER A 311 6.73 -21.69 -15.16
CA SER A 311 7.83 -20.80 -15.53
C SER A 311 7.64 -19.42 -14.93
N ARG A 312 8.61 -19.09 -14.06
CA ARG A 312 9.08 -17.75 -13.68
C ARG A 312 8.06 -16.85 -12.99
N SER A 313 8.42 -16.53 -11.75
CA SER A 313 8.05 -15.32 -11.01
C SER A 313 7.99 -14.10 -11.92
N ASN A 314 6.84 -13.86 -12.56
CA ASN A 314 6.55 -12.58 -13.14
C ASN A 314 5.90 -11.74 -12.05
N LYS A 315 6.71 -10.80 -11.61
CA LYS A 315 6.56 -9.76 -10.61
C LYS A 315 5.41 -8.80 -10.98
N ASN A 316 4.19 -9.33 -11.13
CA ASN A 316 2.95 -8.56 -11.16
C ASN A 316 2.36 -8.52 -9.75
N GLU A 317 3.21 -8.23 -8.76
CA GLU A 317 2.80 -8.15 -7.36
C GLU A 317 2.02 -6.84 -7.18
N THR A 318 0.71 -6.97 -7.01
CA THR A 318 -0.10 -5.91 -6.40
C THR A 318 0.44 -5.69 -4.99
N SER A 319 1.10 -4.57 -4.74
CA SER A 319 1.56 -4.17 -3.40
C SER A 319 0.61 -3.14 -2.82
N ILE A 320 0.17 -3.37 -1.59
CA ILE A 320 -0.74 -2.49 -0.85
C ILE A 320 -0.11 -2.26 0.51
N GLU A 321 0.30 -1.01 0.76
CA GLU A 321 0.93 -0.58 2.01
C GLU A 321 0.11 0.54 2.67
N ALA A 322 0.01 0.52 3.99
CA ALA A 322 -0.59 1.59 4.78
C ALA A 322 0.50 2.48 5.37
N HIS A 323 0.28 3.78 5.30
CA HIS A 323 1.03 4.77 6.07
C HIS A 323 0.13 5.23 7.23
N SER A 324 0.50 4.84 8.46
CA SER A 324 -0.27 5.10 9.69
C SER A 324 -0.42 6.60 9.96
N ASP A 325 0.66 7.36 9.83
CA ASP A 325 0.73 8.74 10.32
C ASP A 325 -0.12 9.70 9.47
N SER A 326 -0.27 9.40 8.18
CA SER A 326 -1.11 10.18 7.25
C SER A 326 -2.46 9.52 6.95
N ASN A 327 -2.78 8.41 7.62
CA ASN A 327 -3.95 7.56 7.36
C ASN A 327 -4.21 7.37 5.85
N SER A 328 -3.20 6.90 5.12
CA SER A 328 -3.27 6.77 3.66
C SER A 328 -2.79 5.41 3.18
N LEU A 329 -3.38 4.91 2.09
CA LEU A 329 -2.93 3.69 1.40
C LEU A 329 -2.11 4.04 0.17
N VAL A 330 -0.97 3.38 0.04
CA VAL A 330 -0.15 3.38 -1.17
C VAL A 330 -0.39 2.06 -1.88
N ILE A 331 -1.03 2.12 -3.05
CA ILE A 331 -1.39 0.94 -3.83
C ILE A 331 -0.57 0.95 -5.11
N THR A 332 0.18 -0.11 -5.37
CA THR A 332 0.86 -0.37 -6.63
C THR A 332 0.21 -1.57 -7.31
N ALA A 333 -0.51 -1.36 -8.41
CA ALA A 333 -1.27 -2.40 -9.10
C ALA A 333 -1.36 -2.15 -10.61
N GLN A 334 -1.77 -3.17 -11.38
CA GLN A 334 -2.15 -2.99 -12.78
C GLN A 334 -3.39 -2.07 -12.89
N PRO A 335 -3.57 -1.33 -14.01
CA PRO A 335 -4.68 -0.39 -14.16
C PRO A 335 -6.07 -0.98 -13.92
N ASP A 336 -6.30 -2.23 -14.31
CA ASP A 336 -7.60 -2.89 -14.12
C ASP A 336 -7.85 -3.24 -12.65
N THR A 337 -6.87 -3.83 -11.96
CA THR A 337 -6.93 -4.10 -10.51
C THR A 337 -7.06 -2.80 -9.71
N MET A 338 -6.38 -1.74 -10.14
CA MET A 338 -6.47 -0.41 -9.50
C MET A 338 -7.91 0.14 -9.54
N ARG A 339 -8.62 -0.01 -10.66
CA ARG A 339 -10.03 0.42 -10.76
C ARG A 339 -10.93 -0.37 -9.80
N SER A 340 -10.76 -1.68 -9.71
CA SER A 340 -11.52 -2.52 -8.79
C SER A 340 -11.24 -2.16 -7.33
N LEU A 341 -9.96 -2.00 -6.94
CA LEU A 341 -9.58 -1.58 -5.59
C LEU A 341 -10.13 -0.19 -5.26
N THR A 342 -10.12 0.74 -6.22
CA THR A 342 -10.70 2.09 -6.03
C THR A 342 -12.19 2.01 -5.68
N GLN A 343 -12.97 1.18 -6.40
CA GLN A 343 -14.40 1.01 -6.12
C GLN A 343 -14.67 0.35 -4.76
N VAL A 344 -13.80 -0.57 -4.34
CA VAL A 344 -13.91 -1.20 -3.01
C VAL A 344 -13.59 -0.19 -1.91
N ILE A 345 -12.55 0.62 -2.08
CA ILE A 345 -12.19 1.67 -1.11
C ILE A 345 -13.33 2.68 -0.96
N GLU A 346 -13.95 3.13 -2.05
CA GLU A 346 -15.07 4.07 -2.01
C GLU A 346 -16.28 3.51 -1.24
N LYS A 347 -16.52 2.19 -1.31
CA LYS A 347 -17.59 1.52 -0.55
C LYS A 347 -17.25 1.24 0.90
N LEU A 348 -15.97 1.16 1.25
CA LEU A 348 -15.51 0.90 2.62
C LEU A 348 -15.23 2.18 3.41
N ASP A 349 -14.79 3.25 2.74
CA ASP A 349 -14.55 4.57 3.35
C ASP A 349 -15.84 5.37 3.51
N ILE A 350 -16.80 4.81 4.25
CA ILE A 350 -18.07 5.46 4.58
C ILE A 350 -18.07 5.99 6.00
N ARG A 351 -18.83 7.06 6.24
CA ARG A 351 -19.05 7.58 7.59
C ARG A 351 -19.85 6.57 8.42
N ARG A 352 -19.23 5.99 9.45
CA ARG A 352 -19.92 5.17 10.45
C ARG A 352 -20.85 6.05 11.29
N ALA A 353 -22.07 5.57 11.53
CA ALA A 353 -22.97 6.19 12.50
C ALA A 353 -22.48 5.93 13.93
N GLN A 354 -22.94 6.76 14.85
CA GLN A 354 -22.68 6.62 16.28
C GLN A 354 -23.98 6.24 16.98
N VAL A 355 -23.89 5.65 18.17
CA VAL A 355 -25.04 5.26 18.98
C VAL A 355 -24.85 5.82 20.37
N LEU A 356 -25.83 6.59 20.84
CA LEU A 356 -26.00 6.91 22.26
C LEU A 356 -26.77 5.77 22.90
N VAL A 357 -26.17 5.14 23.90
CA VAL A 357 -26.79 4.12 24.72
C VAL A 357 -27.04 4.69 26.10
N GLU A 358 -28.29 4.66 26.55
CA GLU A 358 -28.72 5.10 27.87
C GLU A 358 -29.30 3.90 28.63
N ALA A 359 -28.76 3.57 29.80
CA ALA A 359 -29.35 2.59 30.69
C ALA A 359 -30.17 3.30 31.77
N ILE A 360 -31.22 2.66 32.25
CA ILE A 360 -32.00 3.14 33.40
C ILE A 360 -32.12 1.97 34.38
N VAL A 361 -31.54 2.14 35.56
CA VAL A 361 -31.67 1.21 36.68
C VAL A 361 -32.62 1.83 37.68
N VAL A 362 -33.68 1.09 38.00
CA VAL A 362 -34.63 1.46 39.05
C VAL A 362 -34.59 0.36 40.10
N GLU A 363 -34.23 0.73 41.34
CA GLU A 363 -34.30 -0.16 42.48
C GLU A 363 -35.17 0.46 43.59
N VAL A 364 -36.24 -0.25 43.96
CA VAL A 364 -37.12 0.13 45.06
C VAL A 364 -37.04 -0.94 46.13
N PHE A 365 -36.58 -0.55 47.31
CA PHE A 365 -36.52 -1.41 48.49
C PHE A 365 -37.51 -0.93 49.56
N GLU A 366 -38.25 -1.87 50.11
CA GLU A 366 -39.19 -1.67 51.21
C GLU A 366 -38.96 -2.76 52.26
N GLY A 367 -38.65 -2.34 53.48
CA GLY A 367 -38.48 -3.20 54.64
C GLY A 367 -39.47 -2.81 55.72
N ASP A 368 -40.23 -3.77 56.22
CA ASP A 368 -41.14 -3.61 57.36
C ASP A 368 -40.79 -4.65 58.42
N GLY A 369 -40.90 -4.28 59.68
CA GLY A 369 -40.55 -5.13 60.80
C GLY A 369 -41.40 -4.80 62.00
N ILE A 370 -41.97 -5.82 62.63
CA ILE A 370 -42.74 -5.69 63.87
C ILE A 370 -42.22 -6.72 64.84
N ASN A 371 -41.78 -6.27 66.02
CA ASN A 371 -41.43 -7.14 67.12
C ASN A 371 -42.28 -6.75 68.33
N PHE A 372 -42.95 -7.73 68.94
CA PHE A 372 -43.76 -7.55 70.13
C PHE A 372 -43.62 -8.78 71.03
N GLY A 373 -43.29 -8.56 72.30
CA GLY A 373 -43.18 -9.62 73.27
C GLY A 373 -43.33 -9.14 74.70
N LEU A 374 -43.83 -10.04 75.55
CA LEU A 374 -43.95 -9.81 76.98
C LEU A 374 -43.17 -10.88 77.74
N GLN A 375 -42.29 -10.44 78.64
CA GLN A 375 -41.42 -11.30 79.42
C GLN A 375 -41.71 -11.14 80.91
N TRP A 376 -41.56 -12.22 81.68
CA TRP A 376 -41.83 -12.23 83.13
C TRP A 376 -40.61 -12.70 83.90
N ILE A 377 -40.46 -12.22 85.13
CA ILE A 377 -39.41 -12.65 86.04
C ILE A 377 -39.92 -12.61 87.48
N SER A 378 -39.41 -13.46 88.34
CA SER A 378 -39.69 -13.44 89.77
C SER A 378 -38.40 -13.55 90.56
N GLU A 379 -38.31 -12.82 91.67
CA GLU A 379 -37.17 -12.84 92.59
C GLU A 379 -36.93 -14.24 93.19
N LYS A 380 -37.98 -15.08 93.23
CA LYS A 380 -37.92 -16.47 93.73
C LYS A 380 -37.43 -17.48 92.69
N GLY A 381 -36.96 -17.02 91.52
CA GLY A 381 -36.29 -17.85 90.51
C GLY A 381 -37.16 -18.30 89.33
N GLY A 382 -38.43 -17.90 89.26
CA GLY A 382 -39.27 -18.15 88.08
C GLY A 382 -39.03 -17.12 86.97
N MET A 383 -38.98 -17.53 85.71
CA MET A 383 -38.84 -16.61 84.58
C MET A 383 -39.51 -17.10 83.30
N LEU A 384 -40.04 -16.16 82.52
CA LEU A 384 -40.45 -16.34 81.13
C LEU A 384 -39.60 -15.41 80.28
N GLN A 385 -38.63 -15.99 79.57
CA GLN A 385 -37.71 -15.25 78.72
C GLN A 385 -37.89 -15.68 77.26
N PHE A 386 -37.85 -14.71 76.36
CA PHE A 386 -37.82 -14.94 74.92
C PHE A 386 -36.52 -14.38 74.34
N ASN A 387 -35.93 -15.13 73.41
CA ASN A 387 -34.67 -14.79 72.75
C ASN A 387 -34.87 -14.56 71.24
N ASN A 388 -36.11 -14.41 70.76
CA ASN A 388 -36.41 -14.19 69.35
C ASN A 388 -36.49 -12.70 69.00
N GLY A 389 -35.85 -12.32 67.90
CA GLY A 389 -35.75 -10.92 67.48
C GLY A 389 -34.80 -10.08 68.36
N ASN A 390 -34.79 -8.77 68.14
CA ASN A 390 -33.97 -7.81 68.89
C ASN A 390 -34.63 -7.42 70.23
N THR A 391 -35.01 -8.40 71.05
CA THR A 391 -35.52 -8.13 72.41
C THR A 391 -34.42 -8.31 73.44
N VAL A 392 -34.35 -7.40 74.41
CA VAL A 392 -33.50 -7.57 75.60
C VAL A 392 -34.06 -8.70 76.47
N PRO A 393 -33.28 -9.74 76.79
CA PRO A 393 -33.76 -10.81 77.65
C PRO A 393 -33.99 -10.32 79.09
N VAL A 394 -35.12 -10.68 79.69
CA VAL A 394 -35.50 -10.22 81.04
C VAL A 394 -34.53 -10.71 82.12
N GLY A 395 -33.94 -11.91 81.95
CA GLY A 395 -32.98 -12.46 82.89
C GLY A 395 -31.68 -11.65 82.97
N SER A 396 -31.09 -11.30 81.83
CA SER A 396 -29.90 -10.45 81.80
C SER A 396 -30.21 -9.04 82.30
N LEU A 397 -31.39 -8.50 82.00
CA LEU A 397 -31.84 -7.20 82.50
C LEU A 397 -31.98 -7.19 84.02
N ALA A 398 -32.58 -8.22 84.62
CA ALA A 398 -32.70 -8.29 86.08
C ALA A 398 -31.34 -8.43 86.77
N VAL A 399 -30.41 -9.22 86.21
CA VAL A 399 -29.05 -9.35 86.76
C VAL A 399 -28.31 -8.01 86.67
N ALA A 400 -28.35 -7.34 85.52
CA ALA A 400 -27.72 -6.04 85.32
C ALA A 400 -28.34 -4.96 86.22
N ALA A 401 -29.67 -4.94 86.35
CA ALA A 401 -30.38 -4.03 87.26
C ALA A 401 -30.05 -4.31 88.73
N GLN A 402 -29.79 -5.56 89.11
CA GLN A 402 -29.37 -5.91 90.47
C GLN A 402 -27.91 -5.54 90.76
N GLN A 403 -27.04 -5.57 89.74
CA GLN A 403 -25.64 -5.14 89.85
C GLN A 403 -25.51 -3.62 89.92
N ALA A 404 -26.40 -2.89 89.25
CA ALA A 404 -26.51 -1.44 89.29
C ALA A 404 -27.07 -0.87 90.60
N ARG A 405 -27.54 -1.72 91.53
CA ARG A 405 -27.99 -1.26 92.86
C ARG A 405 -26.82 -1.13 93.81
N ASP A 406 -26.82 -0.05 94.58
CA ASP A 406 -25.88 0.16 95.67
C ASP A 406 -25.98 -0.95 96.72
N LYS A 407 -24.83 -1.34 97.25
CA LYS A 407 -24.72 -2.41 98.25
C LYS A 407 -24.03 -1.92 99.49
N ASP A 408 -24.68 -2.11 100.61
CA ASP A 408 -24.09 -1.88 101.92
C ASP A 408 -23.24 -3.09 102.32
N VAL A 409 -21.93 -2.88 102.44
CA VAL A 409 -20.98 -3.90 102.88
C VAL A 409 -20.52 -3.58 104.30
N LYS A 410 -20.70 -4.56 105.19
CA LYS A 410 -20.19 -4.49 106.56
C LYS A 410 -18.72 -4.85 106.58
N LYS A 411 -17.86 -3.88 106.90
CA LYS A 411 -16.43 -4.08 107.07
C LYS A 411 -16.07 -4.06 108.55
N ASN A 412 -15.30 -5.05 108.97
CA ASN A 412 -14.74 -5.10 110.31
C ASN A 412 -13.31 -4.58 110.26
N VAL A 413 -13.06 -3.42 110.86
CA VAL A 413 -11.69 -2.93 111.07
C VAL A 413 -11.33 -3.16 112.53
N ILE A 414 -10.19 -3.82 112.75
CA ILE A 414 -9.63 -4.05 114.09
C ILE A 414 -8.66 -2.90 114.36
N GLY A 415 -9.01 -2.02 115.30
CA GLY A 415 -8.12 -0.93 115.73
C GLY A 415 -6.91 -1.47 116.50
N SER A 416 -5.72 -0.95 116.21
CA SER A 416 -4.44 -1.45 116.73
C SER A 416 -4.27 -1.33 118.26
N ASP A 417 -5.09 -0.53 118.94
CA ASP A 417 -4.81 -0.12 120.32
C ASP A 417 -5.75 -0.75 121.37
N THR A 418 -6.86 -1.38 120.97
CA THR A 418 -7.82 -2.01 121.91
C THR A 418 -8.34 -3.39 121.50
N GLY A 419 -7.97 -3.93 120.33
CA GLY A 419 -8.38 -5.28 119.90
C GLY A 419 -9.88 -5.49 119.68
N ASN A 420 -10.72 -4.47 119.91
CA ASN A 420 -12.14 -4.49 119.65
C ASN A 420 -12.39 -4.22 118.16
N ALA A 421 -13.13 -5.12 117.50
CA ALA A 421 -13.58 -4.93 116.13
C ALA A 421 -14.72 -3.90 116.10
N THR A 422 -14.51 -2.78 115.41
CA THR A 422 -15.58 -1.82 115.13
C THR A 422 -16.14 -2.10 113.74
N GLU A 423 -17.42 -2.48 113.67
CA GLU A 423 -18.15 -2.69 112.43
C GLU A 423 -18.65 -1.34 111.90
N TYR A 424 -18.28 -0.99 110.67
CA TYR A 424 -18.94 0.11 109.96
C TYR A 424 -19.54 -0.39 108.66
N THR A 425 -20.64 0.26 108.25
CA THR A 425 -21.34 -0.02 107.00
C THR A 425 -20.86 0.99 105.97
N GLU A 426 -20.32 0.50 104.86
CA GLU A 426 -19.92 1.32 103.71
C GLU A 426 -20.83 0.98 102.53
N THR A 427 -21.48 2.00 101.96
CA THR A 427 -22.28 1.86 100.74
C THR A 427 -21.35 1.92 99.53
N ILE A 428 -21.29 0.82 98.78
CA ILE A 428 -20.56 0.74 97.50
C ILE A 428 -21.57 0.97 96.37
N GLU A 429 -21.25 1.91 95.49
CA GLU A 429 -22.07 2.23 94.31
C GLU A 429 -22.16 1.01 93.36
N GLY A 430 -23.34 0.77 92.80
CA GLY A 430 -23.56 -0.32 91.86
C GLY A 430 -22.83 -0.14 90.52
N ASP A 431 -22.51 -1.24 89.83
CA ASP A 431 -21.90 -1.19 88.50
C ASP A 431 -22.95 -0.98 87.41
N LEU A 432 -22.95 0.20 86.81
CA LEU A 432 -23.85 0.57 85.71
C LEU A 432 -23.39 0.03 84.35
N GLY A 433 -22.17 -0.47 84.21
CA GLY A 433 -21.60 -0.93 82.93
C GLY A 433 -22.44 -2.02 82.24
N PRO A 434 -22.76 -3.14 82.92
CA PRO A 434 -23.59 -4.21 82.37
C PRO A 434 -25.00 -3.75 81.99
N LEU A 435 -25.59 -2.85 82.78
CA LEU A 435 -26.91 -2.29 82.51
C LEU A 435 -26.88 -1.32 81.32
N GLY A 436 -25.85 -0.48 81.23
CA GLY A 436 -25.62 0.43 80.11
C GLY A 436 -25.40 -0.32 78.79
N GLN A 437 -24.62 -1.40 78.80
CA GLN A 437 -24.43 -2.25 77.61
C GLN A 437 -25.72 -2.89 77.14
N LEU A 438 -26.56 -3.36 78.07
CA LEU A 438 -27.81 -4.03 77.73
C LEU A 438 -28.87 -3.05 77.23
N LEU A 439 -29.02 -1.90 77.91
CA LEU A 439 -29.98 -0.87 77.52
C LEU A 439 -29.56 -0.12 76.25
N GLY A 440 -28.25 -0.01 75.97
CA GLY A 440 -27.73 0.53 74.71
C GLY A 440 -28.12 -0.30 73.48
N GLY A 441 -28.52 -1.57 73.67
CA GLY A 441 -29.04 -2.43 72.61
C GLY A 441 -30.57 -2.39 72.43
N VAL A 442 -31.31 -1.67 73.29
CA VAL A 442 -32.77 -1.54 73.16
C VAL A 442 -33.07 -0.58 72.02
N ASN A 443 -33.81 -1.06 71.02
CA ASN A 443 -34.42 -0.24 69.99
C ASN A 443 -35.94 -0.38 70.09
N GLY A 444 -36.65 0.72 70.28
CA GLY A 444 -38.11 0.76 70.46
C GLY A 444 -38.57 0.87 71.92
N LEU A 445 -39.80 0.43 72.20
CA LEU A 445 -40.40 0.48 73.53
C LEU A 445 -39.91 -0.70 74.38
N ALA A 446 -39.41 -0.41 75.58
CA ALA A 446 -39.18 -1.40 76.63
C ALA A 446 -39.73 -0.85 77.96
N MET A 447 -40.86 -1.38 78.43
CA MET A 447 -41.51 -0.94 79.67
C MET A 447 -41.63 -2.09 80.65
N GLY A 448 -41.11 -1.90 81.86
CA GLY A 448 -41.17 -2.87 82.93
C GLY A 448 -42.02 -2.42 84.10
N ILE A 449 -42.76 -3.33 84.72
CA ILE A 449 -43.33 -3.16 86.06
C ILE A 449 -42.71 -4.21 87.00
N VAL A 450 -42.41 -3.82 88.23
CA VAL A 450 -41.96 -4.75 89.28
C VAL A 450 -42.83 -4.53 90.52
N LYS A 451 -43.51 -5.58 90.98
CA LYS A 451 -44.40 -5.54 92.15
C LYS A 451 -44.46 -6.91 92.83
N ASN A 452 -44.34 -6.94 94.15
CA ASN A 452 -44.46 -8.15 94.99
C ASN A 452 -43.63 -9.32 94.44
N ASP A 453 -42.33 -9.12 94.27
CA ASP A 453 -41.37 -10.12 93.79
C ASP A 453 -41.60 -10.60 92.34
N TRP A 454 -42.50 -9.96 91.58
CA TRP A 454 -42.76 -10.23 90.16
C TRP A 454 -42.45 -9.02 89.29
N GLY A 455 -41.70 -9.25 88.21
CA GLY A 455 -41.42 -8.31 87.15
C GLY A 455 -42.09 -8.74 85.84
N ALA A 456 -42.61 -7.78 85.09
CA ALA A 456 -43.12 -7.97 83.73
C ALA A 456 -42.56 -6.88 82.84
N ILE A 457 -42.05 -7.25 81.67
CA ILE A 457 -41.48 -6.31 80.71
C ILE A 457 -42.13 -6.52 79.35
N VAL A 458 -42.70 -5.44 78.81
CA VAL A 458 -43.25 -5.36 77.46
C VAL A 458 -42.19 -4.73 76.57
N GLN A 459 -41.92 -5.39 75.45
CA GLN A 459 -41.05 -4.87 74.40
C GLN A 459 -41.81 -4.83 73.09
N ALA A 460 -41.75 -3.69 72.40
CA ALA A 460 -42.44 -3.47 71.14
C ALA A 460 -41.68 -2.52 70.23
N ILE A 461 -41.55 -2.86 68.95
CA ILE A 461 -41.00 -1.98 67.93
C ILE A 461 -41.67 -2.26 66.59
N SER A 462 -41.92 -1.19 65.83
CA SER A 462 -42.22 -1.25 64.41
C SER A 462 -41.17 -0.44 63.65
N THR A 463 -40.58 -1.03 62.62
CA THR A 463 -39.54 -0.44 61.77
C THR A 463 -40.01 -0.42 60.32
N ASP A 464 -40.08 0.75 59.70
CA ASP A 464 -40.35 0.92 58.26
C ASP A 464 -39.12 1.56 57.60
N THR A 465 -38.59 0.93 56.55
CA THR A 465 -37.43 1.37 55.79
C THR A 465 -37.79 1.39 54.32
N LYS A 466 -37.69 2.57 53.69
CA LYS A 466 -37.95 2.75 52.26
C LYS A 466 -36.72 3.35 51.58
N SER A 467 -36.37 2.79 50.42
CA SER A 467 -35.28 3.29 49.59
C SER A 467 -35.69 3.23 48.11
N ASN A 468 -35.34 4.28 47.37
CA ASN A 468 -35.58 4.40 45.93
C ASN A 468 -34.31 4.89 45.26
N ILE A 469 -33.78 4.10 44.33
CA ILE A 469 -32.55 4.38 43.61
C ILE A 469 -32.87 4.43 42.11
N LEU A 470 -32.51 5.53 41.48
CA LEU A 470 -32.59 5.73 40.03
C LEU A 470 -31.20 6.08 39.51
N ALA A 471 -30.65 5.26 38.62
CA ALA A 471 -29.38 5.53 37.96
C ALA A 471 -29.54 5.50 36.44
N THR A 472 -29.01 6.51 35.76
CA THR A 472 -29.17 6.71 34.31
C THR A 472 -27.82 6.84 33.58
N PRO A 473 -26.93 5.81 33.62
CA PRO A 473 -25.65 5.88 32.93
C PRO A 473 -25.86 5.93 31.41
N SER A 474 -25.12 6.79 30.72
CA SER A 474 -25.19 6.90 29.26
C SER A 474 -23.82 7.02 28.62
N VAL A 475 -23.59 6.30 27.53
CA VAL A 475 -22.32 6.31 26.78
C VAL A 475 -22.59 6.44 25.28
N THR A 476 -21.78 7.21 24.58
CA THR A 476 -21.83 7.33 23.11
C THR A 476 -20.65 6.58 22.51
N THR A 477 -20.90 5.74 21.51
CA THR A 477 -19.85 4.99 20.82
C THR A 477 -20.12 4.88 19.33
N MET A 478 -19.10 4.50 18.56
CA MET A 478 -19.26 4.21 17.13
C MET A 478 -19.95 2.85 16.92
N ASP A 479 -20.68 2.72 15.83
CA ASP A 479 -21.25 1.44 15.40
C ASP A 479 -20.18 0.36 15.24
N ASN A 480 -20.30 -0.79 15.90
CA ASN A 480 -19.32 -1.89 16.02
C ASN A 480 -18.10 -1.59 16.90
N GLU A 481 -18.11 -0.52 17.71
CA GLU A 481 -17.04 -0.22 18.66
C GLU A 481 -17.52 -0.39 20.11
N GLU A 482 -16.76 -1.13 20.91
CA GLU A 482 -17.05 -1.29 22.34
C GLU A 482 -16.76 0.02 23.09
N ALA A 483 -17.68 0.41 23.96
CA ALA A 483 -17.44 1.46 24.95
C ALA A 483 -17.74 0.94 26.35
N SER A 484 -16.92 1.39 27.30
CA SER A 484 -17.14 1.13 28.72
C SER A 484 -17.16 2.44 29.50
N MET A 485 -18.10 2.52 30.44
CA MET A 485 -18.24 3.59 31.41
C MET A 485 -18.25 2.95 32.80
N ILE A 486 -17.46 3.51 33.71
CA ILE A 486 -17.51 3.16 35.12
C ILE A 486 -17.62 4.43 35.95
N VAL A 487 -18.58 4.44 36.88
CA VAL A 487 -18.78 5.49 37.88
C VAL A 487 -18.82 4.81 39.23
N GLY A 488 -17.78 5.01 40.03
CA GLY A 488 -17.61 4.27 41.27
C GLY A 488 -16.33 4.64 42.01
N GLN A 489 -15.94 3.76 42.92
CA GLN A 489 -14.72 3.87 43.72
C GLN A 489 -13.98 2.52 43.73
N GLU A 490 -12.68 2.55 43.95
CA GLU A 490 -11.87 1.35 44.16
C GLU A 490 -11.73 1.07 45.65
N VAL A 491 -12.11 -0.13 46.08
CA VAL A 491 -12.05 -0.53 47.48
C VAL A 491 -11.08 -1.69 47.64
N PRO A 492 -10.14 -1.64 48.62
CA PRO A 492 -9.21 -2.74 48.85
C PRO A 492 -9.92 -3.92 49.52
N ILE A 493 -9.67 -5.12 49.02
CA ILE A 493 -10.15 -6.41 49.56
C ILE A 493 -8.93 -7.26 49.92
N ILE A 494 -8.92 -7.84 51.10
CA ILE A 494 -7.83 -8.68 51.60
C ILE A 494 -7.95 -10.07 50.98
N THR A 495 -7.02 -10.44 50.08
CA THR A 495 -7.05 -11.71 49.33
C THR A 495 -6.23 -12.83 49.99
N GLY A 496 -5.39 -12.49 50.96
CA GLY A 496 -4.65 -13.48 51.73
C GLY A 496 -3.97 -12.87 52.94
N SER A 497 -3.79 -13.68 53.98
CA SER A 497 -2.99 -13.33 55.14
C SER A 497 -1.95 -14.41 55.39
N THR A 498 -0.67 -14.07 55.34
CA THR A 498 0.43 -14.97 55.73
C THR A 498 0.97 -14.53 57.07
N SER A 499 0.84 -15.35 58.11
CA SER A 499 1.51 -15.11 59.39
C SER A 499 3.01 -15.36 59.27
N GLY A 500 3.84 -14.36 59.60
CA GLY A 500 5.28 -14.58 59.80
C GLY A 500 5.53 -15.46 61.04
N ASP A 501 6.75 -15.99 61.17
CA ASP A 501 7.20 -17.02 62.13
C ASP A 501 6.87 -16.77 63.63
N ASN A 502 6.31 -15.61 63.99
CA ASN A 502 6.01 -15.24 65.38
C ASN A 502 4.58 -14.70 65.64
N ASN A 503 3.63 -14.87 64.71
CA ASN A 503 2.18 -14.61 64.90
C ASN A 503 1.77 -13.21 65.44
N SER A 504 2.65 -12.20 65.38
CA SER A 504 2.39 -10.87 65.96
C SER A 504 1.92 -9.82 64.94
N ASN A 505 2.05 -10.09 63.63
CA ASN A 505 1.46 -9.27 62.58
C ASN A 505 1.36 -10.06 61.25
N PRO A 506 0.18 -10.58 60.87
CA PRO A 506 0.04 -11.26 59.59
C PRO A 506 0.18 -10.25 58.43
N PHE A 507 1.05 -10.55 57.46
CA PHE A 507 1.10 -9.79 56.21
C PHE A 507 -0.19 -10.06 55.45
N GLN A 508 -0.97 -9.00 55.19
CA GLN A 508 -2.18 -9.07 54.37
C GLN A 508 -1.85 -8.59 52.96
N THR A 509 -2.16 -9.43 51.98
CA THR A 509 -2.16 -9.04 50.56
C THR A 509 -3.51 -8.40 50.27
N VAL A 510 -3.50 -7.20 49.68
CA VAL A 510 -4.71 -6.48 49.29
C VAL A 510 -4.81 -6.44 47.78
N ASP A 511 -6.01 -6.68 47.26
CA ASP A 511 -6.38 -6.48 45.87
C ASP A 511 -7.38 -5.32 45.77
N ARG A 512 -7.38 -4.59 44.65
CA ARG A 512 -8.26 -3.43 44.45
C ARG A 512 -9.43 -3.83 43.58
N GLN A 513 -10.64 -3.72 44.11
CA GLN A 513 -11.86 -4.01 43.36
C GLN A 513 -12.64 -2.72 43.09
N GLU A 514 -12.97 -2.48 41.82
CA GLU A 514 -13.87 -1.42 41.39
C GLU A 514 -15.31 -1.75 41.81
N VAL A 515 -15.97 -0.83 42.52
CA VAL A 515 -17.39 -0.93 42.87
C VAL A 515 -18.13 0.34 42.44
N GLY A 516 -19.25 0.16 41.77
CA GLY A 516 -20.07 1.27 41.28
C GLY A 516 -20.99 0.82 40.15
N ILE A 517 -21.40 1.78 39.32
CA ILE A 517 -22.20 1.53 38.13
C ILE A 517 -21.24 1.38 36.95
N LYS A 518 -21.23 0.20 36.34
CA LYS A 518 -20.45 -0.12 35.16
C LYS A 518 -21.39 -0.47 34.01
N LEU A 519 -21.22 0.22 32.89
CA LEU A 519 -21.94 -0.02 31.64
C LEU A 519 -20.90 -0.27 30.56
N LYS A 520 -20.90 -1.48 30.00
CA LYS A 520 -20.10 -1.84 28.84
C LYS A 520 -21.03 -2.27 27.73
N VAL A 521 -20.90 -1.65 26.57
CA VAL A 521 -21.80 -1.88 25.45
C VAL A 521 -21.06 -1.88 24.12
N THR A 522 -21.42 -2.82 23.27
CA THR A 522 -21.02 -2.88 21.87
C THR A 522 -22.27 -2.83 21.01
N PRO A 523 -22.59 -1.68 20.39
CA PRO A 523 -23.72 -1.57 19.49
C PRO A 523 -23.36 -2.03 18.08
N GLN A 524 -24.35 -2.59 17.39
CA GLN A 524 -24.30 -2.92 15.97
C GLN A 524 -25.60 -2.46 15.32
N ILE A 525 -25.51 -1.57 14.34
CA ILE A 525 -26.67 -1.09 13.58
C ILE A 525 -26.97 -2.10 12.48
N ASN A 526 -28.19 -2.63 12.48
CA ASN A 526 -28.66 -3.53 11.42
C ASN A 526 -29.24 -2.73 10.24
N ASP A 527 -29.43 -3.38 9.09
CA ASP A 527 -30.10 -2.81 7.91
C ASP A 527 -31.57 -2.47 8.27
N GLY A 528 -31.77 -1.25 8.80
CA GLY A 528 -33.01 -0.75 9.38
C GLY A 528 -32.76 0.37 10.40
N SER A 529 -33.75 0.60 11.26
CA SER A 529 -33.68 1.51 12.41
C SER A 529 -33.44 0.76 13.74
N ALA A 530 -33.01 -0.49 13.68
CA ALA A 530 -32.78 -1.32 14.87
C ALA A 530 -31.27 -1.41 15.18
N VAL A 531 -30.96 -1.38 16.48
CA VAL A 531 -29.62 -1.51 17.03
C VAL A 531 -29.57 -2.78 17.86
N GLN A 532 -28.68 -3.69 17.50
CA GLN A 532 -28.31 -4.81 18.35
C GLN A 532 -27.26 -4.35 19.36
N LEU A 533 -27.49 -4.62 20.63
CA LEU A 533 -26.62 -4.20 21.72
C LEU A 533 -26.13 -5.44 22.46
N THR A 534 -24.82 -5.64 22.52
CA THR A 534 -24.20 -6.56 23.48
C THR A 534 -23.86 -5.76 24.73
N ILE A 535 -24.51 -6.06 25.85
CA ILE A 535 -24.47 -5.24 27.07
C ILE A 535 -23.98 -6.08 28.23
N GLU A 536 -22.99 -5.55 28.94
CA GLU A 536 -22.63 -5.97 30.30
C GLU A 536 -22.89 -4.78 31.22
N GLN A 537 -23.89 -4.92 32.08
CA GLN A 537 -24.28 -3.91 33.04
C GLN A 537 -24.10 -4.45 34.45
N GLU A 538 -23.38 -3.70 35.27
CA GLU A 538 -23.13 -4.04 36.66
C GLU A 538 -23.43 -2.84 37.57
N VAL A 539 -24.10 -3.12 38.68
CA VAL A 539 -24.32 -2.19 39.78
C VAL A 539 -23.80 -2.84 41.05
N SER A 540 -22.74 -2.24 41.58
CA SER A 540 -22.04 -2.72 42.77
C SER A 540 -22.03 -1.64 43.85
N SER A 541 -22.22 -2.03 45.10
CA SER A 541 -22.22 -1.14 46.27
C SER A 541 -21.55 -1.82 47.45
N VAL A 542 -20.82 -1.06 48.27
CA VAL A 542 -20.19 -1.58 49.49
C VAL A 542 -21.26 -1.81 50.57
N SER A 543 -21.25 -3.00 51.16
CA SER A 543 -22.20 -3.46 52.18
C SER A 543 -21.46 -3.72 53.50
N GLY A 544 -21.07 -2.66 54.20
CA GLY A 544 -20.48 -2.73 55.55
C GLY A 544 -19.20 -3.57 55.69
N ALA A 545 -18.62 -3.58 56.88
CA ALA A 545 -17.49 -4.42 57.24
C ALA A 545 -17.97 -5.73 57.89
N THR A 546 -17.51 -6.86 57.39
CA THR A 546 -17.61 -8.16 58.07
C THR A 546 -16.42 -8.34 59.03
N ALA A 547 -16.39 -9.42 59.80
CA ALA A 547 -15.31 -9.70 60.76
C ALA A 547 -13.91 -9.85 60.11
N VAL A 548 -13.84 -10.06 58.80
CA VAL A 548 -12.58 -10.25 58.06
C VAL A 548 -12.36 -9.15 57.02
N ASP A 549 -13.42 -8.76 56.30
CA ASP A 549 -13.30 -7.77 55.21
C ASP A 549 -14.63 -7.07 54.90
N ILE A 550 -14.62 -6.06 54.04
CA ILE A 550 -15.83 -5.46 53.47
C ILE A 550 -16.60 -6.44 52.58
N SER A 551 -17.94 -6.41 52.65
CA SER A 551 -18.77 -7.15 51.69
C SER A 551 -19.25 -6.23 50.58
N VAL A 552 -19.39 -6.72 49.35
CA VAL A 552 -19.86 -5.94 48.19
C VAL A 552 -21.12 -6.58 47.65
N ASN A 553 -22.21 -5.81 47.60
CA ASN A 553 -23.43 -6.21 46.90
C ASN A 553 -23.22 -5.96 45.41
N LYS A 554 -23.34 -7.01 44.59
CA LYS A 554 -23.15 -6.96 43.14
C LYS A 554 -24.40 -7.45 42.41
N ARG A 555 -24.94 -6.63 41.51
CA ARG A 555 -26.03 -6.95 40.60
C ARG A 555 -25.49 -6.82 39.18
N ALA A 556 -25.53 -7.88 38.37
CA ALA A 556 -24.97 -7.85 37.02
C ALA A 556 -25.91 -8.52 36.01
N ILE A 557 -25.99 -7.93 34.81
CA ILE A 557 -26.78 -8.40 33.67
C ILE A 557 -25.89 -8.39 32.44
N ASN A 558 -25.69 -9.57 31.85
CA ASN A 558 -24.95 -9.74 30.61
C ASN A 558 -25.91 -10.33 29.57
N THR A 559 -26.25 -9.56 28.54
CA THR A 559 -27.24 -9.98 27.54
C THR A 559 -27.02 -9.30 26.20
N THR A 560 -27.62 -9.86 25.15
CA THR A 560 -27.69 -9.25 23.83
C THR A 560 -29.15 -8.99 23.49
N VAL A 561 -29.48 -7.73 23.18
CA VAL A 561 -30.86 -7.32 22.85
C VAL A 561 -30.88 -6.52 21.56
N ILE A 562 -32.04 -6.47 20.90
CA ILE A 562 -32.29 -5.58 19.77
C ILE A 562 -33.27 -4.51 20.25
N ALA A 563 -32.91 -3.25 20.02
CA ALA A 563 -33.74 -2.09 20.33
C ALA A 563 -33.94 -1.24 19.07
N ASP A 564 -35.15 -0.74 18.85
CA ASP A 564 -35.39 0.26 17.81
C ASP A 564 -34.79 1.62 18.18
N ASP A 565 -34.51 2.47 17.19
CA ASP A 565 -33.99 3.82 17.37
C ASP A 565 -34.92 4.68 18.24
N GLY A 566 -34.41 5.16 19.38
CA GLY A 566 -35.16 5.86 20.42
C GLY A 566 -36.07 4.97 21.27
N GLY A 567 -36.19 3.68 20.94
CA GLY A 567 -36.98 2.69 21.64
C GLY A 567 -36.36 2.30 22.98
N MET A 568 -37.21 2.09 23.99
CA MET A 568 -36.79 1.57 25.29
C MET A 568 -37.09 0.07 25.36
N VAL A 569 -36.10 -0.72 25.76
CA VAL A 569 -36.20 -2.16 25.94
C VAL A 569 -35.85 -2.51 27.39
N ILE A 570 -36.60 -3.44 27.98
CA ILE A 570 -36.28 -3.99 29.29
C ILE A 570 -35.21 -5.08 29.14
N LEU A 571 -34.07 -4.90 29.81
CA LEU A 571 -32.97 -5.89 29.83
C LEU A 571 -33.27 -7.03 30.80
N GLY A 572 -33.92 -6.69 31.92
CA GLY A 572 -34.29 -7.64 32.96
C GLY A 572 -34.82 -6.95 34.21
N GLY A 573 -35.15 -7.77 35.21
CA GLY A 573 -35.60 -7.31 36.50
C GLY A 573 -35.69 -8.43 37.53
N LEU A 574 -35.80 -8.05 38.80
CA LEU A 574 -36.00 -8.94 39.93
C LEU A 574 -37.09 -8.35 40.81
N ILE A 575 -38.08 -9.17 41.18
CA ILE A 575 -39.01 -8.86 42.26
C ILE A 575 -38.79 -9.93 43.31
N ASP A 576 -38.29 -9.52 44.47
CA ASP A 576 -38.06 -10.39 45.62
C ASP A 576 -38.94 -9.94 46.78
N GLU A 577 -39.66 -10.87 47.39
CA GLU A 577 -40.48 -10.62 48.58
C GLU A 577 -40.23 -11.73 49.60
N ASN A 578 -39.72 -11.34 50.77
CA ASN A 578 -39.33 -12.24 51.83
C ASN A 578 -40.04 -11.87 53.13
N VAL A 579 -40.92 -12.75 53.60
CA VAL A 579 -41.62 -12.60 54.88
C VAL A 579 -41.11 -13.68 55.83
N GLN A 580 -40.53 -13.25 56.94
CA GLN A 580 -40.05 -14.13 58.01
C GLN A 580 -40.83 -13.82 59.28
N GLU A 581 -41.51 -14.82 59.80
CA GLU A 581 -42.23 -14.74 61.08
C GLU A 581 -41.60 -15.71 62.07
N SER A 582 -41.23 -15.20 63.25
CA SER A 582 -40.67 -15.96 64.36
C SER A 582 -41.56 -15.79 65.58
N VAL A 583 -42.23 -16.87 65.99
CA VAL A 583 -43.08 -16.88 67.18
C VAL A 583 -42.52 -17.83 68.22
N SER A 584 -42.21 -17.31 69.41
CA SER A 584 -41.88 -18.10 70.59
C SER A 584 -43.01 -17.95 71.61
N LYS A 585 -43.51 -19.05 72.16
CA LYS A 585 -44.64 -19.02 73.12
C LYS A 585 -44.58 -20.15 74.12
N VAL A 586 -45.25 -19.97 75.25
CA VAL A 586 -45.56 -21.08 76.17
C VAL A 586 -46.63 -21.96 75.52
N PRO A 587 -46.40 -23.27 75.35
CA PRO A 587 -47.44 -24.18 74.87
C PRO A 587 -48.69 -24.09 75.76
N LEU A 588 -49.88 -24.19 75.16
CA LEU A 588 -51.19 -24.06 75.82
C LEU A 588 -51.56 -22.62 76.21
N LEU A 589 -50.75 -21.95 77.05
CA LEU A 589 -51.02 -20.59 77.56
C LEU A 589 -50.91 -19.51 76.47
N GLY A 590 -49.98 -19.67 75.53
CA GLY A 590 -49.82 -18.76 74.40
C GLY A 590 -50.88 -18.90 73.30
N ASP A 591 -51.70 -19.96 73.35
CA ASP A 591 -52.75 -20.27 72.36
C ASP A 591 -54.12 -19.68 72.74
N ILE A 592 -54.28 -19.15 73.96
CA ILE A 592 -55.52 -18.53 74.42
C ILE A 592 -55.77 -17.23 73.63
N PRO A 593 -56.96 -17.03 73.03
CA PRO A 593 -57.30 -15.77 72.37
C PRO A 593 -57.18 -14.58 73.33
N VAL A 594 -56.66 -13.45 72.85
CA VAL A 594 -56.41 -12.21 73.61
C VAL A 594 -55.32 -12.35 74.68
N LEU A 595 -55.48 -13.26 75.65
CA LEU A 595 -54.57 -13.43 76.79
C LEU A 595 -53.25 -14.12 76.42
N GLY A 596 -53.21 -14.89 75.33
CA GLY A 596 -52.00 -15.57 74.88
C GLY A 596 -50.87 -14.62 74.47
N HIS A 597 -51.18 -13.35 74.16
CA HIS A 597 -50.17 -12.31 73.92
C HIS A 597 -49.29 -11.99 75.13
N LEU A 598 -49.72 -12.34 76.35
CA LEU A 598 -48.91 -12.20 77.57
C LEU A 598 -47.85 -13.30 77.72
N PHE A 599 -47.93 -14.37 76.92
CA PHE A 599 -47.10 -15.57 77.00
C PHE A 599 -46.43 -15.92 75.67
N LYS A 600 -46.32 -14.95 74.76
CA LYS A 600 -45.61 -15.12 73.48
C LYS A 600 -44.81 -13.88 73.12
N SER A 601 -43.83 -14.09 72.26
CA SER A 601 -43.04 -13.08 71.58
C SER A 601 -43.08 -13.36 70.08
N THR A 602 -43.44 -12.35 69.30
CA THR A 602 -43.57 -12.44 67.85
C THR A 602 -42.66 -11.40 67.21
N SER A 603 -41.81 -11.86 66.29
CA SER A 603 -40.97 -11.01 65.45
C SER A 603 -41.27 -11.34 63.99
N THR A 604 -41.85 -10.38 63.28
CA THR A 604 -42.17 -10.48 61.85
C THR A 604 -41.33 -9.47 61.10
N THR A 605 -40.65 -9.90 60.04
CA THR A 605 -39.93 -9.03 59.11
C THR A 605 -40.37 -9.30 57.70
N LYS A 606 -40.73 -8.26 56.96
CA LYS A 606 -41.06 -8.28 55.55
C LYS A 606 -40.04 -7.44 54.79
N ARG A 607 -39.44 -8.01 53.74
CA ARG A 607 -38.53 -7.30 52.84
C ARG A 607 -39.04 -7.46 51.42
N LYS A 608 -39.08 -6.37 50.67
CA LYS A 608 -39.48 -6.34 49.27
C LYS A 608 -38.47 -5.53 48.47
N THR A 609 -37.99 -6.10 47.38
CA THR A 609 -37.04 -5.46 46.48
C THR A 609 -37.56 -5.57 45.05
N ASN A 610 -37.71 -4.45 44.35
CA ASN A 610 -38.02 -4.41 42.92
C ASN A 610 -36.85 -3.78 42.18
N LEU A 611 -36.23 -4.53 41.28
CA LEU A 611 -35.18 -4.08 40.39
C LEU A 611 -35.69 -4.17 38.95
N LEU A 612 -35.59 -3.08 38.20
CA LEU A 612 -35.85 -3.05 36.77
C LEU A 612 -34.70 -2.35 36.05
N VAL A 613 -34.31 -2.91 34.92
CA VAL A 613 -33.21 -2.38 34.12
C VAL A 613 -33.70 -2.20 32.69
N PHE A 614 -33.63 -0.96 32.20
CA PHE A 614 -33.98 -0.58 30.84
C PHE A 614 -32.77 -0.11 30.07
N ILE A 615 -32.82 -0.22 28.75
CA ILE A 615 -31.86 0.35 27.82
C ILE A 615 -32.61 1.11 26.74
N ARG A 616 -32.04 2.23 26.29
CA ARG A 616 -32.46 2.98 25.13
C ARG A 616 -31.26 3.20 24.23
N ALA A 617 -31.38 2.90 22.95
CA ALA A 617 -30.38 3.22 21.94
C ALA A 617 -30.92 4.29 21.00
N THR A 618 -30.11 5.32 20.74
CA THR A 618 -30.42 6.39 19.79
C THR A 618 -29.32 6.47 18.74
N ILE A 619 -29.68 6.34 17.47
CA ILE A 619 -28.74 6.37 16.35
C ILE A 619 -28.45 7.82 15.95
N ILE A 620 -27.18 8.17 15.88
CA ILE A 620 -26.69 9.49 15.52
C ILE A 620 -25.96 9.37 14.18
N ARG A 621 -26.64 9.78 13.10
CA ARG A 621 -26.09 9.74 11.72
C ARG A 621 -25.42 11.05 11.32
N ASP A 622 -26.03 12.18 11.70
CA ASP A 622 -25.64 13.51 11.27
C ASP A 622 -24.99 14.32 12.41
N SER A 623 -24.12 15.26 12.02
CA SER A 623 -23.47 16.16 12.98
C SER A 623 -24.47 17.10 13.66
N ARG A 624 -25.57 17.43 12.96
CA ARG A 624 -26.66 18.24 13.53
C ARG A 624 -27.36 17.51 14.68
N SER A 625 -27.74 16.24 14.47
CA SER A 625 -28.37 15.42 15.51
C SER A 625 -27.48 15.26 16.73
N MET A 626 -26.16 15.08 16.53
CA MET A 626 -25.20 15.07 17.62
C MET A 626 -25.19 16.40 18.38
N ASN A 627 -25.07 17.52 17.65
CA ASN A 627 -25.01 18.84 18.24
C ASN A 627 -26.29 19.19 19.02
N ASP A 628 -27.47 18.85 18.49
CA ASP A 628 -28.76 19.10 19.14
C ASP A 628 -28.90 18.28 20.44
N LEU A 629 -28.46 17.02 20.43
CA LEU A 629 -28.43 16.14 21.60
C LEU A 629 -27.44 16.66 22.67
N SER A 630 -26.22 17.01 22.27
CA SER A 630 -25.21 17.58 23.16
C SER A 630 -25.68 18.90 23.77
N HIS A 631 -26.25 19.79 22.95
CA HIS A 631 -26.81 21.07 23.40
C HIS A 631 -27.91 20.88 24.45
N SER A 632 -28.83 19.93 24.21
CA SER A 632 -29.91 19.65 25.17
C SER A 632 -29.38 19.12 26.50
N LYS A 633 -28.43 18.17 26.49
CA LYS A 633 -27.84 17.62 27.73
C LYS A 633 -26.98 18.65 28.45
N TYR A 634 -26.26 19.48 27.72
CA TYR A 634 -25.43 20.56 28.28
C TYR A 634 -26.28 21.60 29.00
N ASN A 635 -27.31 22.12 28.34
CA ASN A 635 -28.20 23.11 28.94
C ASN A 635 -28.95 22.56 30.14
N PHE A 636 -29.34 21.28 30.14
CA PHE A 636 -29.95 20.65 31.30
C PHE A 636 -29.05 20.76 32.55
N ILE A 637 -27.76 20.41 32.42
CA ILE A 637 -26.81 20.51 33.55
C ILE A 637 -26.52 21.96 33.92
N ARG A 638 -26.39 22.84 32.92
CA ARG A 638 -26.18 24.27 33.18
C ARG A 638 -27.35 24.88 33.96
N THR A 639 -28.59 24.60 33.56
CA THR A 639 -29.78 25.10 34.27
C THR A 639 -29.83 24.57 35.71
N GLU A 640 -29.46 23.32 35.96
CA GLU A 640 -29.33 22.79 37.33
C GLU A 640 -28.26 23.55 38.15
N GLN A 641 -27.13 23.91 37.53
CA GLN A 641 -26.09 24.70 38.19
C GLN A 641 -26.52 26.16 38.42
N GLU A 642 -27.27 26.75 37.49
CA GLU A 642 -27.85 28.09 37.65
C GLU A 642 -28.85 28.12 38.81
N LEU A 643 -29.73 27.12 38.90
CA LEU A 643 -30.65 26.99 40.04
C LEU A 643 -29.89 26.83 41.38
N GLN A 644 -28.82 26.03 41.41
CA GLN A 644 -27.96 25.90 42.60
C GLN A 644 -27.23 27.21 42.94
N GLN A 645 -26.89 28.01 41.94
CA GLN A 645 -26.26 29.30 42.14
C GLN A 645 -27.28 30.33 42.68
N GLU A 646 -28.53 30.30 42.19
CA GLU A 646 -29.63 31.13 42.69
C GLU A 646 -29.96 30.81 44.16
N ASP A 647 -29.99 29.52 44.51
CA ASP A 647 -30.18 29.07 45.90
C ASP A 647 -28.99 29.44 46.80
N GLY A 648 -27.79 29.55 46.22
CA GLY A 648 -26.56 29.91 46.92
C GLY A 648 -26.08 28.84 47.90
N ILE A 649 -25.00 29.15 48.62
CA ILE A 649 -24.49 28.29 49.70
C ILE A 649 -24.91 28.93 51.03
N ASP A 650 -25.72 28.24 51.84
CA ASP A 650 -26.28 28.77 53.09
C ASP A 650 -25.26 29.47 54.02
N LEU A 651 -24.06 28.90 54.14
CA LEU A 651 -22.98 29.43 55.00
C LEU A 651 -21.98 30.33 54.25
N MET A 652 -22.11 30.43 52.93
CA MET A 652 -21.25 31.23 52.03
C MET A 652 -22.11 31.91 50.95
N PRO A 653 -23.02 32.82 51.31
CA PRO A 653 -24.01 33.37 50.38
C PRO A 653 -23.42 34.27 49.27
N PHE A 654 -22.16 34.69 49.41
CA PHE A 654 -21.45 35.52 48.42
C PHE A 654 -20.48 34.71 47.52
N GLU A 655 -20.38 33.40 47.77
CA GLU A 655 -19.54 32.51 46.98
C GLU A 655 -20.30 32.08 45.72
N GLU A 656 -19.71 32.32 44.55
CA GLU A 656 -20.31 31.92 43.28
C GLU A 656 -19.99 30.44 43.03
N THR A 657 -21.03 29.61 42.99
CA THR A 657 -20.88 28.21 42.57
C THR A 657 -20.46 28.14 41.09
N PRO A 658 -19.67 27.12 40.71
CA PRO A 658 -19.23 26.99 39.34
C PRO A 658 -20.40 26.64 38.42
N VAL A 659 -20.62 27.47 37.40
CA VAL A 659 -21.61 27.25 36.34
C VAL A 659 -20.91 27.05 35.01
N LEU A 660 -21.42 26.11 34.22
CA LEU A 660 -20.97 25.87 32.85
C LEU A 660 -21.15 27.14 31.99
N PRO A 661 -20.18 27.47 31.12
CA PRO A 661 -20.31 28.60 30.19
C PRO A 661 -21.55 28.48 29.29
N GLU A 662 -21.91 29.54 28.58
CA GLU A 662 -22.96 29.40 27.57
C GLU A 662 -22.52 28.48 26.43
N TRP A 663 -23.46 27.72 25.86
CA TRP A 663 -23.14 26.85 24.73
C TRP A 663 -22.66 27.68 23.54
N ASN A 664 -21.55 27.26 22.91
CA ASN A 664 -20.85 28.00 21.86
C ASN A 664 -20.30 29.38 22.29
N ASP A 665 -20.20 29.67 23.58
CA ASP A 665 -19.42 30.81 24.03
C ASP A 665 -17.96 30.55 23.69
N ALA A 666 -17.37 31.38 22.86
CA ALA A 666 -16.01 31.21 22.39
C ALA A 666 -15.07 31.47 23.57
N LEU A 667 -14.76 30.43 24.36
CA LEU A 667 -13.89 30.43 25.56
C LEU A 667 -13.36 31.83 25.84
N VAL A 668 -14.18 32.66 26.48
CA VAL A 668 -13.78 34.03 26.79
C VAL A 668 -12.52 33.87 27.61
N LEU A 669 -11.40 34.40 27.10
CA LEU A 669 -10.13 34.35 27.83
C LEU A 669 -10.42 34.82 29.26
N PRO A 670 -9.86 34.16 30.29
CA PRO A 670 -10.05 34.62 31.65
C PRO A 670 -9.75 36.12 31.70
N PRO A 671 -10.56 36.91 32.44
CA PRO A 671 -10.40 38.36 32.47
C PRO A 671 -8.94 38.70 32.75
N THR A 672 -8.44 39.74 32.10
CA THR A 672 -7.07 40.17 32.31
C THR A 672 -6.82 40.44 33.80
N TYR A 673 -5.59 40.26 34.28
CA TYR A 673 -5.27 40.42 35.72
C TYR A 673 -5.74 41.77 36.29
N GLU A 674 -5.70 42.84 35.48
CA GLU A 674 -6.25 44.15 35.84
C GLU A 674 -7.79 44.15 35.96
N GLU A 675 -8.50 43.51 35.03
CA GLU A 675 -9.96 43.35 35.12
C GLU A 675 -10.36 42.48 36.31
N PHE A 676 -9.59 41.44 36.63
CA PHE A 676 -9.79 40.62 37.83
C PHE A 676 -9.64 41.44 39.11
N LEU A 677 -8.54 42.20 39.27
CA LEU A 677 -8.34 43.10 40.41
C LEU A 677 -9.44 44.15 40.53
N LYS A 678 -9.89 44.70 39.39
CA LYS A 678 -10.97 45.69 39.38
C LYS A 678 -12.31 45.09 39.78
N LYS A 679 -12.59 43.84 39.37
CA LYS A 679 -13.79 43.09 39.76
C LYS A 679 -13.74 42.71 41.24
N GLN A 680 -12.58 42.32 41.76
CA GLN A 680 -12.36 42.03 43.18
C GLN A 680 -12.55 43.27 44.05
N ASN A 681 -11.91 44.40 43.71
CA ASN A 681 -12.09 45.67 44.42
C ASN A 681 -13.54 46.15 44.41
N ASN A 682 -14.26 45.99 43.28
CA ASN A 682 -15.68 46.35 43.21
C ASN A 682 -16.56 45.41 44.05
N LYS A 683 -16.19 44.13 44.23
CA LYS A 683 -16.88 43.19 45.11
C LYS A 683 -16.66 43.54 46.58
N GLU A 684 -15.45 43.95 46.95
CA GLU A 684 -15.14 44.43 48.30
C GLU A 684 -15.87 45.73 48.64
N LEU A 685 -15.97 46.67 47.69
CA LEU A 685 -16.70 47.94 47.87
C LEU A 685 -18.22 47.77 48.04
N ASN A 686 -18.82 46.71 47.48
CA ASN A 686 -20.26 46.44 47.59
C ASN A 686 -20.64 45.64 48.85
N ASN A 687 -19.67 45.14 49.63
CA ASN A 687 -19.91 44.40 50.88
C ASN A 687 -19.84 45.31 52.13
N ASP A 688 -19.52 46.59 51.97
CA ASP A 688 -19.38 47.57 53.07
C ASP A 688 -20.62 48.50 53.25
N ASP A 689 -21.70 48.29 52.48
CA ASP A 689 -23.05 48.89 52.66
C ASP A 689 -24.07 47.80 53.05
#